data_AF-A0A0S2I1D8-F1
#
_entry.id   AF-A0A0S2I1D8-F1
#
_cell.length_a   1.000
_cell.length_b   1.000
_cell.length_c   1.000
_cell.angle_alpha   90.00
_cell.angle_beta   90.00
_cell.angle_gamma   90.00
#
_symmetry.space_group_name_H-M   'P 1'
#
loop_
_entity.id
_entity.type
_entity.pdbx_description
1 polymer ?
#
loop_
_entity_poly.entity_id
_entity_poly.type
_entity_poly.pdbx_seq_one_letter_code
_entity_poly.pdbx_strand_id
1 'polypeptide(L)'
;MKTNLILILILIIVELFLFTNFSQAQNTTITDEQTYNAHNSAVLDVYSTNKGLLIPRLTNTQMNNITTPAAGLLIYNTDDDAYYFYSGSAWLPVSGGQLFQNIGDSVFYLSGDNTKMGIGTSTPMSRLSVQGSSSSPDDPLFDVKNSKGDVIFAVYEDEVRVNFVEDSAKAQKGGFAVGGLTSGKADPTDYMRITPDSVRFYIDDSSTKAQKGGFAVGGLTSGKAVANKYFILNSDSARIYHKTGAKAQKGGFAVGGLTGGKSVPENYLTVERDSSRIYVNNSTKGLKGGFAVGGLTSGKAGSVRFLNLTPDNYFIGDSAGLKNTTGIYNLFLGFRSGYANTTGSNNVFIGNATGFNSDSGQYNVFLGNEAGFNVTAGSDNVLLGYQAGYNVTTAGNNISIGSEAGKINTNNSDNIFLGRQAGFYHTEDVNNSIGTYTNNIYIGYQAGYGDPAGEKGVSNVFIGNQSGYSNTTGLNNIILGNKAGFGNTTGSNNVMLGDLAGINNTSGLNNVFLGNNSGYNNESGSANVFIGNNAGFDLNGQTQNVFIGANAGSDANGGNNNVFMGVQAGQHHYSGDNNVYLGNNAGLGNNTFTGTSQRNVILGDNAGKNVRNATDNVIIGHDAGFGDGTGISGGANVVIGESAGYNLTNGSTNVFMGNEAGYNNEGGYINNFIGYRAGYSNIDGVNNVFIGNEAGYASQSENGNLMIGNFAGHDHNDGWGNNYFGTYTGRYMTQGINNVFLGNNTGMSLGTGNNNVILGSYAGTTNNEDGVYTGSYNVVLGSNSGKLINGDNNVFIGNGAGSLETGSDKLYIESGGTTLDETNSLLYGDFNNDMLRINANMGINYNGYSGYGLVVDMPDGQTETYSVYVFGSIYSSGTYEGSDPRYKKNIEPLATPLDKILKLTPVQYQMDNQKFEGNNFPSGQQVGLIAQDVETLFPELVKSDKEGYKAINYAKITPYLIKALQEQQQLIKEMKTELKAQDEENEILKEKIEKIYEMLNKQ
;
A
#
# COMPACT_ATOMS: atom_id res chain seq x y z
N MET A 1 36.86 18.15 49.11
CA MET A 1 35.88 19.09 48.50
C MET A 1 36.44 19.99 47.38
N LYS A 2 37.75 20.29 47.31
CA LYS A 2 38.35 21.04 46.19
C LYS A 2 38.72 20.22 44.95
N THR A 3 38.86 18.90 45.06
CA THR A 3 39.25 18.03 43.94
C THR A 3 38.08 17.64 43.02
N ASN A 4 36.86 17.53 43.56
CA ASN A 4 35.66 17.21 42.77
C ASN A 4 35.14 18.41 41.97
N LEU A 5 35.42 19.64 42.40
CA LEU A 5 35.03 20.83 41.65
C LEU A 5 35.87 21.00 40.38
N ILE A 6 37.14 20.58 40.40
CA ILE A 6 38.03 20.61 39.22
C ILE A 6 37.64 19.52 38.23
N LEU A 7 37.23 18.34 38.69
CA LEU A 7 36.76 17.27 37.81
C LEU A 7 35.43 17.62 37.13
N ILE A 8 34.52 18.27 37.86
CA ILE A 8 33.25 18.78 37.29
C ILE A 8 33.50 19.96 36.34
N LEU A 9 34.45 20.86 36.65
CA LEU A 9 34.81 21.95 35.74
C LEU A 9 35.51 21.43 34.48
N ILE A 10 36.32 20.36 34.57
CA ILE A 10 36.94 19.71 33.42
C ILE A 10 35.90 18.95 32.58
N LEU A 11 34.93 18.26 33.19
CA LEU A 11 33.84 17.64 32.44
C LEU A 11 32.94 18.67 31.76
N ILE A 12 32.62 19.79 32.41
CA ILE A 12 31.83 20.87 31.82
C ILE A 12 32.61 21.61 30.72
N ILE A 13 33.94 21.77 30.85
CA ILE A 13 34.78 22.37 29.80
C ILE A 13 34.97 21.41 28.62
N VAL A 14 35.03 20.09 28.85
CA VAL A 14 35.08 19.09 27.78
C VAL A 14 33.72 18.96 27.07
N GLU A 15 32.59 19.09 27.78
CA GLU A 15 31.27 19.20 27.15
C GLU A 15 31.07 20.53 26.41
N LEU A 16 31.61 21.67 26.89
CA LEU A 16 31.59 22.94 26.15
C LEU A 16 32.54 22.98 24.95
N PHE A 17 33.63 22.20 24.95
CA PHE A 17 34.53 22.07 23.79
C PHE A 17 34.08 21.01 22.78
N LEU A 18 33.23 20.05 23.17
CA LEU A 18 32.60 19.09 22.26
C LEU A 18 31.38 19.66 21.52
N PHE A 19 30.92 20.87 21.87
CA PHE A 19 29.84 21.59 21.18
C PHE A 19 30.27 22.82 20.37
N THR A 20 31.58 23.02 20.17
CA THR A 20 32.09 24.16 19.40
C THR A 20 33.12 23.74 18.35
N ASN A 21 32.70 22.89 17.39
CA ASN A 21 33.29 22.78 16.05
C ASN A 21 32.44 21.88 15.10
N PHE A 22 31.15 22.17 14.97
CA PHE A 22 30.39 21.82 13.77
C PHE A 22 29.94 23.09 13.07
N SER A 23 30.90 23.77 12.45
CA SER A 23 30.64 24.69 11.36
C SER A 23 31.77 24.56 10.34
N GLN A 24 31.87 23.36 9.77
CA GLN A 24 32.20 23.28 8.37
C GLN A 24 30.88 23.62 7.67
N ALA A 25 30.85 24.70 6.89
CA ALA A 25 29.73 24.99 6.00
C ALA A 25 29.54 23.78 5.07
N GLN A 26 28.64 22.88 5.44
CA GLN A 26 28.10 21.89 4.54
C GLN A 26 26.87 22.52 3.93
N ASN A 27 27.03 22.86 2.66
CA ASN A 27 26.00 23.21 1.70
C ASN A 27 24.64 22.62 2.10
N THR A 28 23.65 23.48 2.33
CA THR A 28 22.31 23.03 2.71
C THR A 28 21.65 22.43 1.50
N THR A 29 21.43 21.12 1.48
CA THR A 29 20.63 20.46 0.44
C THR A 29 19.16 20.42 0.85
N ILE A 30 18.26 20.85 -0.02
CA ILE A 30 16.83 20.58 0.08
C ILE A 30 16.47 19.60 -1.04
N THR A 31 16.30 18.33 -0.69
CA THR A 31 16.07 17.23 -1.63
C THR A 31 15.02 16.25 -1.12
N ASP A 32 14.31 15.58 -2.04
CA ASP A 32 13.48 14.42 -1.74
C ASP A 32 14.16 13.07 -2.10
N GLU A 33 15.44 13.11 -2.48
CA GLU A 33 16.28 11.94 -2.74
C GLU A 33 17.37 11.81 -1.65
N GLN A 34 17.25 10.78 -0.79
CA GLN A 34 18.14 10.55 0.37
C GLN A 34 19.61 10.27 0.01
N THR A 35 19.90 9.93 -1.26
CA THR A 35 21.24 9.63 -1.77
C THR A 35 21.95 10.83 -2.41
N TYR A 36 21.28 11.98 -2.54
CA TYR A 36 21.85 13.14 -3.22
C TYR A 36 22.83 13.91 -2.33
N ASN A 37 24.06 14.10 -2.83
CA ASN A 37 25.09 14.91 -2.16
C ASN A 37 25.11 16.33 -2.73
N ALA A 38 25.08 17.34 -1.84
CA ALA A 38 25.18 18.74 -2.20
C ALA A 38 26.44 19.02 -3.04
N HIS A 39 26.32 19.81 -4.10
CA HIS A 39 27.46 20.25 -4.89
C HIS A 39 28.35 21.19 -4.05
N ASN A 40 29.65 20.91 -3.97
CA ASN A 40 30.60 21.57 -3.05
C ASN A 40 30.73 23.10 -3.21
N SER A 41 30.30 23.68 -4.33
CA SER A 41 30.31 25.12 -4.61
C SER A 41 28.99 25.85 -4.31
N ALA A 42 27.93 25.16 -3.87
CA ALA A 42 26.60 25.75 -3.66
C ALA A 42 26.30 25.98 -2.18
N VAL A 43 26.01 27.21 -1.75
CA VAL A 43 25.62 27.47 -0.35
C VAL A 43 24.22 26.92 -0.02
N LEU A 44 23.33 26.87 -1.01
CA LEU A 44 22.01 26.23 -0.98
C LEU A 44 21.84 25.43 -2.28
N ASP A 45 21.64 24.12 -2.16
CA ASP A 45 21.46 23.19 -3.29
C ASP A 45 20.06 22.55 -3.20
N VAL A 46 19.21 22.77 -4.20
CA VAL A 46 17.83 22.25 -4.18
C VAL A 46 17.69 21.27 -5.32
N TYR A 47 17.59 19.98 -5.00
CA TYR A 47 17.52 18.90 -5.98
C TYR A 47 16.22 18.11 -5.81
N SER A 48 15.43 18.02 -6.89
CA SER A 48 14.31 17.11 -7.00
C SER A 48 14.05 16.85 -8.48
N THR A 49 13.68 15.62 -8.83
CA THR A 49 13.36 15.25 -10.22
C THR A 49 11.90 15.55 -10.60
N ASN A 50 11.06 15.91 -9.63
CA ASN A 50 9.63 16.13 -9.85
C ASN A 50 9.01 17.30 -9.04
N LYS A 51 9.77 18.00 -8.19
CA LYS A 51 9.33 19.20 -7.46
C LYS A 51 10.17 20.41 -7.85
N GLY A 52 9.56 21.61 -7.85
CA GLY A 52 10.22 22.87 -8.13
C GLY A 52 10.33 23.77 -6.89
N LEU A 53 11.19 24.79 -6.95
CA LEU A 53 11.29 25.82 -5.91
C LEU A 53 10.23 26.91 -6.13
N LEU A 54 9.30 27.07 -5.19
CA LEU A 54 8.30 28.13 -5.23
C LEU A 54 8.81 29.36 -4.46
N ILE A 55 9.18 30.42 -5.17
CA ILE A 55 9.62 31.69 -4.57
C ILE A 55 8.42 32.62 -4.26
N PRO A 56 8.57 33.64 -3.39
CA PRO A 56 7.48 34.55 -3.06
C PRO A 56 6.84 35.19 -4.30
N ARG A 57 5.51 35.03 -4.40
CA ARG A 57 4.69 35.53 -5.51
C ARG A 57 3.99 36.82 -5.09
N LEU A 58 4.32 37.93 -5.75
CA LEU A 58 3.87 39.26 -5.36
C LEU A 58 3.26 39.98 -6.57
N THR A 59 2.22 40.79 -6.37
CA THR A 59 1.76 41.74 -7.40
C THR A 59 2.73 42.93 -7.51
N ASN A 60 2.61 43.75 -8.56
CA ASN A 60 3.38 44.99 -8.73
C ASN A 60 3.28 45.89 -7.49
N THR A 61 2.11 45.96 -6.88
CA THR A 61 1.88 46.76 -5.66
C THR A 61 2.61 46.16 -4.46
N GLN A 62 2.58 44.84 -4.29
CA GLN A 62 3.24 44.16 -3.17
C GLN A 62 4.76 44.17 -3.29
N MET A 63 5.30 44.00 -4.50
CA MET A 63 6.74 44.10 -4.80
C MET A 63 7.28 45.50 -4.46
N ASN A 64 6.58 46.56 -4.86
CA ASN A 64 7.00 47.95 -4.60
C ASN A 64 6.85 48.38 -3.13
N ASN A 65 6.06 47.66 -2.34
CA ASN A 65 5.92 47.90 -0.90
C ASN A 65 7.05 47.29 -0.06
N ILE A 66 7.98 46.53 -0.66
CA ILE A 66 9.18 46.05 0.04
C ILE A 66 10.10 47.25 0.28
N THR A 67 10.07 47.79 1.49
CA THR A 67 10.99 48.85 1.91
C THR A 67 12.39 48.26 2.14
N THR A 68 13.40 48.80 1.46
CA THR A 68 14.82 48.38 1.53
C THR A 68 15.12 46.94 1.07
N PRO A 69 14.77 46.55 -0.16
CA PRO A 69 15.10 45.22 -0.67
C PRO A 69 16.61 45.03 -0.82
N ALA A 70 17.11 43.85 -0.45
CA ALA A 70 18.53 43.52 -0.61
C ALA A 70 18.87 43.29 -2.09
N ALA A 71 20.07 43.71 -2.51
CA ALA A 71 20.57 43.38 -3.84
C ALA A 71 20.66 41.85 -4.03
N GLY A 72 20.08 41.32 -5.10
CA GLY A 72 19.94 39.89 -5.37
C GLY A 72 18.64 39.25 -4.87
N LEU A 73 17.75 39.99 -4.20
CA LEU A 73 16.47 39.47 -3.74
C LEU A 73 15.59 39.04 -4.92
N LEU A 74 15.15 37.77 -4.95
CA LEU A 74 14.39 37.16 -6.05
C LEU A 74 12.91 36.95 -5.68
N ILE A 75 12.00 37.39 -6.55
CA ILE A 75 10.54 37.22 -6.42
C ILE A 75 9.93 36.82 -7.76
N TYR A 76 8.70 36.29 -7.75
CA TYR A 76 7.89 36.12 -8.95
C TYR A 76 6.76 37.15 -8.96
N ASN A 77 6.72 38.01 -9.96
CA ASN A 77 5.70 39.03 -10.11
C ASN A 77 4.47 38.42 -10.81
N THR A 78 3.34 38.36 -10.12
CA THR A 78 2.11 37.73 -10.63
C THR A 78 1.30 38.61 -11.57
N ASP A 79 1.56 39.92 -11.62
CA ASP A 79 0.89 40.81 -12.58
C ASP A 79 1.58 40.73 -13.95
N ASP A 80 2.89 40.47 -13.95
CA ASP A 80 3.74 40.43 -15.15
C ASP A 80 4.08 38.99 -15.60
N ASP A 81 3.64 37.98 -14.84
CA ASP A 81 3.96 36.55 -15.00
C ASP A 81 5.48 36.25 -15.14
N ALA A 82 6.33 37.03 -14.46
CA ALA A 82 7.78 36.99 -14.63
C ALA A 82 8.56 36.98 -13.31
N TYR A 83 9.73 36.34 -13.32
CA TYR A 83 10.70 36.41 -12.23
C TYR A 83 11.39 37.78 -12.21
N TYR A 84 11.55 38.39 -11.04
CA TYR A 84 12.28 39.64 -10.82
C TYR A 84 13.35 39.48 -9.75
N PHE A 85 14.51 40.10 -9.95
CA PHE A 85 15.51 40.28 -8.91
C PHE A 85 15.75 41.77 -8.63
N TYR A 86 16.05 42.14 -7.39
CA TYR A 86 16.41 43.51 -7.06
C TYR A 86 17.91 43.74 -7.34
N SER A 87 18.27 44.71 -8.18
CA SER A 87 19.65 44.98 -8.58
C SER A 87 20.48 45.74 -7.52
N GLY A 88 19.86 46.12 -6.40
CA GLY A 88 20.40 47.08 -5.44
C GLY A 88 19.92 48.52 -5.65
N SER A 89 19.23 48.78 -6.77
CA SER A 89 18.60 50.08 -7.06
C SER A 89 17.18 49.97 -7.63
N ALA A 90 16.88 48.92 -8.40
CA ALA A 90 15.56 48.68 -8.98
C ALA A 90 15.25 47.19 -9.10
N TRP A 91 13.96 46.85 -9.20
CA TRP A 91 13.51 45.50 -9.57
C TRP A 91 13.70 45.29 -11.08
N LEU A 92 14.41 44.24 -11.46
CA LEU A 92 14.70 43.88 -12.85
C LEU A 92 14.19 42.45 -13.14
N PRO A 93 13.56 42.19 -14.30
CA PRO A 93 13.13 40.84 -14.65
C PRO A 93 14.33 39.92 -14.96
N VAL A 94 14.21 38.65 -14.59
CA VAL A 94 15.23 37.58 -14.74
C VAL A 94 15.08 36.85 -16.09
N SER A 95 14.14 37.27 -16.95
CA SER A 95 14.02 36.74 -18.30
C SER A 95 15.35 36.90 -19.05
N GLY A 96 15.98 35.78 -19.39
CA GLY A 96 17.23 35.74 -20.15
C GLY A 96 17.12 36.60 -21.41
N GLY A 97 18.14 37.39 -21.68
CA GLY A 97 18.18 38.31 -22.81
C GLY A 97 17.84 37.62 -24.13
N GLN A 98 16.59 37.74 -24.57
CA GLN A 98 16.27 37.70 -25.98
C GLN A 98 16.74 39.05 -26.53
N LEU A 99 17.77 39.03 -27.38
CA LEU A 99 18.38 40.21 -27.98
C LEU A 99 17.42 41.08 -28.80
N PHE A 100 16.16 40.65 -28.98
CA PHE A 100 15.13 41.35 -29.75
C PHE A 100 13.78 41.22 -29.03
N GLN A 101 13.45 42.22 -28.20
CA GLN A 101 12.17 42.28 -27.49
C GLN A 101 11.10 42.93 -28.40
N ASN A 102 9.87 42.41 -28.37
CA ASN A 102 8.71 43.03 -28.99
C ASN A 102 8.30 44.24 -28.14
N ILE A 103 8.92 45.40 -28.38
CA ILE A 103 8.53 46.66 -27.76
C ILE A 103 7.43 47.24 -28.63
N GLY A 104 6.22 47.32 -28.10
CA GLY A 104 5.06 47.89 -28.79
C GLY A 104 5.40 49.21 -29.48
N ASP A 105 4.86 49.37 -30.69
CA ASP A 105 5.10 50.44 -31.65
C ASP A 105 6.53 50.99 -31.69
N SER A 106 7.32 50.42 -32.62
CA SER A 106 8.31 51.14 -33.45
C SER A 106 9.79 50.75 -33.39
N VAL A 107 10.21 49.55 -32.95
CA VAL A 107 11.62 49.13 -33.21
C VAL A 107 11.77 47.72 -33.77
N PHE A 108 11.16 46.69 -33.18
CA PHE A 108 11.34 45.31 -33.62
C PHE A 108 10.07 44.49 -33.37
N TYR A 109 9.49 43.92 -34.42
CA TYR A 109 8.27 43.11 -34.40
C TYR A 109 8.51 41.75 -35.06
N LEU A 110 8.11 40.68 -34.39
CA LEU A 110 8.02 39.34 -34.97
C LEU A 110 6.55 38.98 -35.17
N SER A 111 6.19 38.48 -36.36
CA SER A 111 4.83 38.00 -36.61
C SER A 111 4.49 36.84 -35.67
N GLY A 112 3.21 36.67 -35.30
CA GLY A 112 2.78 35.65 -34.32
C GLY A 112 3.12 34.19 -34.66
N ASP A 113 3.58 33.91 -35.88
CA ASP A 113 4.07 32.61 -36.35
C ASP A 113 5.62 32.53 -36.44
N ASN A 114 6.34 33.59 -36.02
CA ASN A 114 7.79 33.76 -36.10
C ASN A 114 8.38 33.61 -37.52
N THR A 115 7.59 33.73 -38.59
CA THR A 115 8.09 33.58 -39.96
C THR A 115 8.57 34.90 -40.58
N LYS A 116 8.20 36.04 -39.98
CA LYS A 116 8.50 37.39 -40.49
C LYS A 116 8.99 38.33 -39.39
N MET A 117 9.93 39.19 -39.75
CA MET A 117 10.52 40.22 -38.91
C MET A 117 10.24 41.61 -39.49
N GLY A 118 9.65 42.50 -38.69
CA GLY A 118 9.40 43.91 -38.99
C GLY A 118 10.27 44.83 -38.15
N ILE A 119 10.95 45.80 -38.75
CA ILE A 119 11.68 46.87 -38.07
C ILE A 119 10.94 48.17 -38.39
N GLY A 120 10.33 48.79 -37.38
CA GLY A 120 9.46 49.97 -37.56
C GLY A 120 8.03 49.69 -38.08
N THR A 121 7.62 48.43 -38.20
CA THR A 121 6.25 48.03 -38.64
C THR A 121 5.75 46.76 -37.96
N SER A 122 4.47 46.74 -37.56
CA SER A 122 3.80 45.59 -36.93
C SER A 122 3.07 44.66 -37.92
N THR A 123 3.11 44.99 -39.22
CA THR A 123 2.50 44.17 -40.29
C THR A 123 3.48 43.86 -41.42
N PRO A 124 4.56 43.09 -41.15
CA PRO A 124 5.55 42.77 -42.17
C PRO A 124 4.94 41.89 -43.28
N MET A 125 4.97 42.40 -44.52
CA MET A 125 4.47 41.69 -45.69
C MET A 125 5.46 40.62 -46.18
N SER A 126 6.75 40.80 -45.89
CA SER A 126 7.87 39.93 -46.28
C SER A 126 8.60 39.34 -45.06
N ARG A 127 9.48 38.34 -45.24
CA ARG A 127 10.21 37.70 -44.12
C ARG A 127 11.10 38.67 -43.33
N LEU A 128 11.56 39.75 -43.97
CA LEU A 128 12.19 40.90 -43.32
C LEU A 128 11.62 42.17 -43.97
N SER A 129 10.95 43.03 -43.19
CA SER A 129 10.43 44.33 -43.61
C SER A 129 11.01 45.43 -42.74
N VAL A 130 11.61 46.46 -43.36
CA VAL A 130 12.11 47.66 -42.68
C VAL A 130 11.28 48.85 -43.17
N GLN A 131 10.64 49.58 -42.25
CA GLN A 131 9.76 50.71 -42.55
C GLN A 131 10.14 51.90 -41.67
N GLY A 132 10.44 53.04 -42.29
CA GLY A 132 10.78 54.27 -41.57
C GLY A 132 9.57 54.91 -40.90
N SER A 133 9.81 55.66 -39.83
CA SER A 133 8.80 56.40 -39.07
C SER A 133 8.87 57.92 -39.29
N SER A 134 9.82 58.43 -40.07
CA SER A 134 9.98 59.86 -40.34
C SER A 134 9.31 60.28 -41.66
N SER A 135 8.84 61.52 -41.70
CA SER A 135 8.14 62.14 -42.84
C SER A 135 9.09 62.92 -43.77
N SER A 136 10.40 62.75 -43.61
CA SER A 136 11.43 63.44 -44.39
C SER A 136 12.09 62.48 -45.38
N PRO A 137 12.05 62.74 -46.70
CA PRO A 137 12.69 61.87 -47.69
C PRO A 137 14.23 61.82 -47.55
N ASP A 138 14.83 62.74 -46.79
CA ASP A 138 16.28 62.78 -46.53
C ASP A 138 16.75 61.87 -45.38
N ASP A 139 15.82 61.20 -44.67
CA ASP A 139 16.18 60.23 -43.63
C ASP A 139 16.25 58.81 -44.23
N PRO A 140 17.33 58.05 -43.99
CA PRO A 140 17.46 56.72 -44.57
C PRO A 140 16.52 55.74 -43.85
N LEU A 141 15.72 54.99 -44.64
CA LEU A 141 14.94 53.84 -44.20
C LEU A 141 15.84 52.71 -43.69
N PHE A 142 17.04 52.58 -44.25
CA PHE A 142 18.07 51.64 -43.83
C PHE A 142 19.44 52.20 -44.19
N ASP A 143 20.35 52.36 -43.22
CA ASP A 143 21.75 52.69 -43.50
C ASP A 143 22.75 51.72 -42.86
N VAL A 144 23.88 51.55 -43.52
CA VAL A 144 25.04 50.80 -43.07
C VAL A 144 26.18 51.81 -42.97
N LYS A 145 26.73 51.97 -41.78
CA LYS A 145 27.84 52.89 -41.51
C LYS A 145 29.14 52.11 -41.29
N ASN A 146 30.27 52.72 -41.64
CA ASN A 146 31.58 52.19 -41.27
C ASN A 146 31.88 52.41 -39.78
N SER A 147 33.00 51.89 -39.28
CA SER A 147 33.40 52.05 -37.86
C SER A 147 33.70 53.50 -37.43
N LYS A 148 33.76 54.46 -38.36
CA LYS A 148 33.94 55.89 -38.11
C LYS A 148 32.61 56.66 -38.09
N GLY A 149 31.49 56.01 -38.39
CA GLY A 149 30.15 56.60 -38.43
C GLY A 149 29.71 57.13 -39.79
N ASP A 150 30.50 56.94 -40.86
CA ASP A 150 30.11 57.38 -42.21
C ASP A 150 29.19 56.35 -42.88
N VAL A 151 28.11 56.81 -43.50
CA VAL A 151 27.17 55.95 -44.26
C VAL A 151 27.86 55.44 -45.52
N ILE A 152 27.98 54.11 -45.66
CA ILE A 152 28.56 53.41 -46.82
C ILE A 152 27.51 52.75 -47.72
N PHE A 153 26.31 52.50 -47.20
CA PHE A 153 25.14 52.08 -47.97
C PHE A 153 23.90 52.62 -47.28
N ALA A 154 23.01 53.33 -47.98
CA ALA A 154 21.75 53.79 -47.43
C ALA A 154 20.62 53.70 -48.45
N VAL A 155 19.43 53.33 -47.98
CA VAL A 155 18.18 53.33 -48.73
C VAL A 155 17.31 54.42 -48.15
N TYR A 156 16.89 55.36 -49.00
CA TYR A 156 15.95 56.44 -48.72
C TYR A 156 14.60 56.10 -49.39
N GLU A 157 13.56 56.90 -49.15
CA GLU A 157 12.25 56.65 -49.79
C GLU A 157 12.30 56.76 -51.33
N ASP A 158 13.19 57.59 -51.87
CA ASP A 158 13.26 57.91 -53.30
C ASP A 158 14.57 57.48 -53.98
N GLU A 159 15.60 57.05 -53.23
CA GLU A 159 16.87 56.61 -53.80
C GLU A 159 17.67 55.62 -52.95
N VAL A 160 18.69 55.00 -53.55
CA VAL A 160 19.68 54.14 -52.87
C VAL A 160 21.07 54.75 -53.06
N ARG A 161 21.74 55.11 -51.96
CA ARG A 161 23.11 55.65 -51.95
C ARG A 161 24.11 54.57 -51.53
N VAL A 162 25.25 54.49 -52.23
CA VAL A 162 26.39 53.65 -51.84
C VAL A 162 27.64 54.51 -51.86
N ASN A 163 28.27 54.70 -50.69
CA ASN A 163 29.43 55.58 -50.53
C ASN A 163 30.66 54.76 -50.16
N PHE A 164 31.81 55.09 -50.76
CA PHE A 164 33.09 54.45 -50.45
C PHE A 164 34.05 55.46 -49.85
N VAL A 165 34.69 55.12 -48.72
CA VAL A 165 35.76 55.93 -48.12
C VAL A 165 37.10 55.38 -48.61
N GLU A 166 37.87 56.17 -49.35
CA GLU A 166 39.20 55.76 -49.82
C GLU A 166 40.21 55.78 -48.66
N ASP A 167 40.77 54.61 -48.33
CA ASP A 167 41.99 54.50 -47.53
C ASP A 167 43.14 53.99 -48.40
N SER A 168 44.35 54.45 -48.09
CA SER A 168 45.46 54.64 -49.02
C SER A 168 46.24 53.36 -49.38
N ALA A 169 45.61 52.31 -49.88
CA ALA A 169 46.31 51.12 -50.38
C ALA A 169 45.56 50.37 -51.49
N LYS A 170 46.17 50.34 -52.69
CA LYS A 170 45.64 49.69 -53.88
C LYS A 170 45.67 48.15 -53.76
N ALA A 171 44.55 47.48 -54.02
CA ALA A 171 44.52 46.05 -54.32
C ALA A 171 43.81 45.79 -55.66
N GLN A 172 44.41 44.93 -56.48
CA GLN A 172 44.00 44.58 -57.83
C GLN A 172 42.82 43.58 -57.84
N LYS A 173 41.74 43.98 -58.54
CA LYS A 173 40.62 43.20 -59.12
C LYS A 173 39.34 43.06 -58.26
N GLY A 174 38.25 43.56 -58.85
CA GLY A 174 37.00 42.81 -58.99
C GLY A 174 35.77 43.41 -58.29
N GLY A 175 34.95 44.15 -59.04
CA GLY A 175 33.55 44.43 -58.67
C GLY A 175 33.25 45.89 -58.36
N PHE A 176 32.77 46.62 -59.37
CA PHE A 176 32.08 47.93 -59.29
C PHE A 176 32.87 49.12 -58.72
N ALA A 177 33.36 50.00 -59.59
CA ALA A 177 33.85 51.32 -59.19
C ALA A 177 33.26 52.40 -60.10
N VAL A 178 32.57 53.38 -59.51
CA VAL A 178 32.29 54.69 -60.11
C VAL A 178 32.83 55.75 -59.15
N GLY A 179 33.80 56.53 -59.63
CA GLY A 179 34.37 57.67 -58.91
C GLY A 179 35.52 58.31 -59.69
N GLY A 180 35.37 59.59 -60.02
CA GLY A 180 36.45 60.46 -60.45
C GLY A 180 37.14 61.08 -59.23
N LEU A 181 38.47 61.18 -59.28
CA LEU A 181 39.29 61.88 -58.29
C LEU A 181 39.65 63.27 -58.83
N THR A 182 39.29 64.33 -58.12
CA THR A 182 39.90 65.67 -58.32
C THR A 182 40.45 66.19 -56.99
N SER A 183 41.53 66.98 -57.07
CA SER A 183 42.31 67.49 -55.94
C SER A 183 41.81 68.86 -55.43
N GLY A 184 40.54 69.19 -55.62
CA GLY A 184 39.96 70.46 -55.19
C GLY A 184 38.69 70.25 -54.38
N LYS A 185 38.57 70.93 -53.24
CA LYS A 185 37.32 71.00 -52.47
C LYS A 185 36.27 71.72 -53.33
N ALA A 186 35.32 70.98 -53.90
CA ALA A 186 34.13 71.50 -54.54
C ALA A 186 32.91 70.63 -54.16
N ASP A 187 31.73 71.25 -54.19
CA ASP A 187 30.46 70.76 -53.64
C ASP A 187 30.01 69.37 -54.18
N PRO A 188 29.15 68.63 -53.44
CA PRO A 188 28.76 67.26 -53.78
C PRO A 188 28.13 67.20 -55.17
N THR A 189 28.62 66.30 -56.03
CA THR A 189 28.10 66.10 -57.39
C THR A 189 27.56 64.66 -57.53
N ASP A 190 26.33 64.50 -58.01
CA ASP A 190 25.67 63.20 -58.22
C ASP A 190 26.26 62.45 -59.43
N TYR A 191 26.92 61.30 -59.20
CA TYR A 191 27.55 60.53 -60.28
C TYR A 191 26.67 59.39 -60.84
N MET A 192 25.59 59.03 -60.16
CA MET A 192 24.63 58.03 -60.61
C MET A 192 23.27 58.30 -59.99
N ARG A 193 22.25 58.55 -60.83
CA ARG A 193 20.87 58.69 -60.37
C ARG A 193 20.01 57.62 -61.02
N ILE A 194 19.35 56.82 -60.18
CA ILE A 194 18.37 55.82 -60.61
C ILE A 194 16.98 56.30 -60.20
N THR A 195 16.07 56.31 -61.17
CA THR A 195 14.63 56.53 -60.99
C THR A 195 13.90 55.37 -61.67
N PRO A 196 12.62 55.10 -61.35
CA PRO A 196 11.85 54.02 -61.99
C PRO A 196 11.87 54.07 -63.53
N ASP A 197 12.01 55.28 -64.09
CA ASP A 197 11.95 55.52 -65.53
C ASP A 197 13.33 55.68 -66.20
N SER A 198 14.43 55.86 -65.45
CA SER A 198 15.76 56.00 -66.05
C SER A 198 16.92 55.75 -65.09
N VAL A 199 18.03 55.22 -65.62
CA VAL A 199 19.37 55.25 -65.01
C VAL A 199 20.22 56.27 -65.77
N ARG A 200 20.73 57.30 -65.09
CA ARG A 200 21.61 58.33 -65.67
C ARG A 200 22.96 58.38 -64.96
N PHE A 201 24.03 58.51 -65.75
CA PHE A 201 25.40 58.73 -65.32
C PHE A 201 25.87 60.09 -65.83
N TYR A 202 26.36 60.96 -64.95
CA TYR A 202 26.89 62.28 -65.32
C TYR A 202 28.43 62.23 -65.35
N ILE A 203 29.04 62.69 -66.44
CA ILE A 203 30.50 62.79 -66.62
C ILE A 203 30.82 64.22 -67.06
N ASP A 204 31.70 64.90 -66.34
CA ASP A 204 32.22 66.23 -66.70
C ASP A 204 33.34 66.09 -67.75
N ASP A 205 33.31 66.90 -68.81
CA ASP A 205 34.21 66.78 -69.98
C ASP A 205 34.95 68.10 -70.28
N SER A 206 35.49 68.76 -69.24
CA SER A 206 36.31 69.96 -69.37
C SER A 206 37.81 69.67 -69.52
N SER A 207 38.19 69.34 -70.75
CA SER A 207 39.52 69.53 -71.37
C SER A 207 40.71 68.65 -70.95
N THR A 208 41.27 68.00 -71.98
CA THR A 208 42.53 67.24 -72.10
C THR A 208 42.55 65.80 -71.58
N LYS A 209 42.79 64.89 -72.54
CA LYS A 209 42.60 63.43 -72.45
C LYS A 209 43.58 62.73 -71.50
N ALA A 210 43.05 61.83 -70.67
CA ALA A 210 43.80 60.72 -70.09
C ALA A 210 43.23 59.37 -70.56
N GLN A 211 44.13 58.40 -70.81
CA GLN A 211 43.80 57.03 -71.20
C GLN A 211 43.31 56.21 -70.00
N LYS A 212 42.01 55.85 -69.98
CA LYS A 212 41.42 54.51 -69.71
C LYS A 212 40.05 54.60 -69.01
N GLY A 213 39.06 53.86 -69.55
CA GLY A 213 37.83 53.44 -68.86
C GLY A 213 36.52 53.79 -69.58
N GLY A 214 35.92 52.82 -70.29
CA GLY A 214 34.60 52.97 -70.92
C GLY A 214 34.63 52.88 -72.46
N PHE A 215 33.88 51.94 -73.02
CA PHE A 215 33.91 51.54 -74.43
C PHE A 215 33.23 52.58 -75.33
N ALA A 216 33.98 53.61 -75.74
CA ALA A 216 33.64 54.40 -76.93
C ALA A 216 34.28 53.74 -78.16
N VAL A 217 33.47 53.27 -79.11
CA VAL A 217 33.89 53.21 -80.51
C VAL A 217 33.25 54.39 -81.22
N GLY A 218 33.89 55.55 -81.06
CA GLY A 218 33.73 56.64 -82.02
C GLY A 218 34.54 56.31 -83.27
N GLY A 219 33.89 56.26 -84.43
CA GLY A 219 34.57 56.32 -85.72
C GLY A 219 35.00 57.76 -86.00
N LEU A 220 36.30 57.97 -86.24
CA LEU A 220 36.76 59.19 -86.91
C LEU A 220 36.38 59.06 -88.39
N THR A 221 35.46 59.89 -88.88
CA THR A 221 35.35 60.16 -90.31
C THR A 221 35.50 61.66 -90.56
N SER A 222 36.40 62.01 -91.48
CA SER A 222 36.35 63.28 -92.19
C SER A 222 35.35 63.15 -93.34
N GLY A 223 34.05 63.14 -93.04
CA GLY A 223 33.03 63.08 -94.08
C GLY A 223 31.60 62.97 -93.56
N LYS A 224 30.82 64.03 -93.78
CA LYS A 224 29.38 64.11 -93.48
C LYS A 224 28.58 63.11 -94.33
N ALA A 225 27.86 62.15 -93.73
CA ALA A 225 26.66 61.55 -94.33
C ALA A 225 25.82 60.69 -93.32
N VAL A 226 24.52 61.00 -93.31
CA VAL A 226 23.27 60.30 -92.91
C VAL A 226 23.29 59.20 -91.83
N ALA A 227 22.46 59.41 -90.81
CA ALA A 227 22.22 58.53 -89.67
C ALA A 227 21.73 57.11 -90.07
N ASN A 228 22.40 56.08 -89.55
CA ASN A 228 21.95 54.69 -89.55
C ASN A 228 21.97 54.13 -88.12
N LYS A 229 20.88 53.46 -87.69
CA LYS A 229 20.77 52.82 -86.37
C LYS A 229 21.33 51.40 -86.43
N TYR A 230 22.43 51.12 -85.72
CA TYR A 230 23.12 49.82 -85.70
C TYR A 230 22.82 48.97 -84.46
N PHE A 231 22.08 49.52 -83.52
CA PHE A 231 21.59 48.83 -82.34
C PHE A 231 20.20 49.37 -82.04
N ILE A 232 19.21 48.47 -82.05
CA ILE A 232 17.84 48.81 -81.66
C ILE A 232 17.49 47.92 -80.48
N LEU A 233 17.07 48.57 -79.40
CA LEU A 233 16.48 47.98 -78.23
C LEU A 233 15.04 48.49 -78.13
N ASN A 234 14.09 47.57 -78.08
CA ASN A 234 12.71 47.86 -77.75
C ASN A 234 12.21 46.77 -76.78
N SER A 235 11.05 46.99 -76.16
CA SER A 235 10.49 46.14 -75.08
C SER A 235 10.47 44.64 -75.38
N ASP A 236 10.50 44.26 -76.67
CA ASP A 236 10.38 42.87 -77.11
C ASP A 236 11.69 42.24 -77.63
N SER A 237 12.75 43.00 -77.98
CA SER A 237 14.06 42.42 -78.33
C SER A 237 15.21 43.43 -78.43
N ALA A 238 16.44 42.95 -78.24
CA ALA A 238 17.69 43.63 -78.61
C ALA A 238 18.28 43.00 -79.88
N ARG A 239 18.59 43.80 -80.92
CA ARG A 239 19.20 43.30 -82.18
C ARG A 239 20.38 44.16 -82.63
N ILE A 240 21.43 43.49 -83.12
CA ILE A 240 22.62 44.09 -83.72
C ILE A 240 22.74 43.59 -85.17
N TYR A 241 22.87 44.50 -86.13
CA TYR A 241 23.12 44.16 -87.53
C TYR A 241 24.59 44.43 -87.88
N HIS A 242 25.29 43.43 -88.43
CA HIS A 242 26.64 43.58 -88.96
C HIS A 242 26.70 43.17 -90.44
N LYS A 243 27.39 43.98 -91.27
CA LYS A 243 27.64 43.64 -92.68
C LYS A 243 29.00 42.95 -92.82
N THR A 244 28.98 41.84 -93.54
CA THR A 244 30.01 40.80 -93.74
C THR A 244 31.39 41.27 -94.18
N GLY A 245 32.44 40.62 -93.66
CA GLY A 245 33.75 40.52 -94.29
C GLY A 245 34.89 40.17 -93.33
N ALA A 246 35.37 38.92 -93.41
CA ALA A 246 36.56 38.36 -92.75
C ALA A 246 36.45 37.91 -91.27
N LYS A 247 36.89 36.67 -91.05
CA LYS A 247 36.88 35.92 -89.79
C LYS A 247 37.96 36.44 -88.83
N ALA A 248 37.64 36.58 -87.54
CA ALA A 248 38.60 36.43 -86.47
C ALA A 248 37.96 35.87 -85.18
N GLN A 249 38.71 34.91 -84.64
CA GLN A 249 38.68 34.13 -83.39
C GLN A 249 37.66 34.47 -82.28
N LYS A 250 36.78 33.47 -82.06
CA LYS A 250 36.11 33.01 -80.83
C LYS A 250 36.04 33.98 -79.64
N GLY A 251 34.80 34.34 -79.28
CA GLY A 251 34.41 34.79 -77.95
C GLY A 251 32.89 34.83 -77.80
N GLY A 252 32.32 33.86 -77.07
CA GLY A 252 30.88 33.73 -76.80
C GLY A 252 30.27 32.47 -77.43
N PHE A 253 29.76 31.56 -76.58
CA PHE A 253 29.19 30.23 -76.87
C PHE A 253 28.73 29.99 -78.32
N ALA A 254 29.52 29.26 -79.12
CA ALA A 254 29.17 28.86 -80.47
C ALA A 254 28.96 27.33 -80.53
N VAL A 255 27.73 26.88 -80.78
CA VAL A 255 27.46 25.51 -81.24
C VAL A 255 27.70 25.49 -82.75
N GLY A 256 28.79 24.86 -83.18
CA GLY A 256 29.15 24.76 -84.59
C GLY A 256 28.87 23.36 -85.13
N GLY A 257 27.97 23.27 -86.13
CA GLY A 257 27.87 22.12 -87.02
C GLY A 257 28.71 22.35 -88.28
N LEU A 258 29.65 21.45 -88.58
CA LEU A 258 30.35 21.42 -89.86
C LEU A 258 29.55 20.54 -90.82
N THR A 259 28.83 21.13 -91.77
CA THR A 259 28.36 20.40 -92.96
C THR A 259 28.62 21.25 -94.21
N GLY A 260 29.31 20.64 -95.18
CA GLY A 260 29.52 21.21 -96.51
C GLY A 260 28.26 21.03 -97.35
N GLY A 261 27.28 21.92 -97.18
CA GLY A 261 26.07 21.89 -98.00
C GLY A 261 25.14 23.04 -97.66
N LYS A 262 24.88 23.91 -98.64
CA LYS A 262 23.94 25.02 -98.52
C LYS A 262 22.51 24.47 -98.39
N SER A 263 21.91 24.56 -97.21
CA SER A 263 20.46 24.42 -97.03
C SER A 263 19.94 25.30 -95.89
N VAL A 264 18.61 25.46 -95.88
CA VAL A 264 17.74 26.47 -95.22
C VAL A 264 18.02 26.69 -93.72
N PRO A 265 17.67 27.85 -93.14
CA PRO A 265 17.91 28.15 -91.72
C PRO A 265 17.14 27.18 -90.82
N GLU A 266 17.85 26.41 -90.00
CA GLU A 266 17.25 25.59 -88.94
C GLU A 266 17.66 26.14 -87.57
N ASN A 267 16.71 26.18 -86.63
CA ASN A 267 16.95 26.59 -85.24
C ASN A 267 17.68 25.45 -84.51
N TYR A 268 18.91 25.66 -84.03
CA TYR A 268 19.71 24.62 -83.34
C TYR A 268 19.57 24.64 -81.81
N LEU A 269 19.17 25.77 -81.24
CA LEU A 269 18.80 25.92 -79.83
C LEU A 269 17.74 27.03 -79.76
N THR A 270 16.54 26.68 -79.33
CA THR A 270 15.49 27.65 -79.05
C THR A 270 15.28 27.68 -77.55
N VAL A 271 15.39 28.87 -76.95
CA VAL A 271 15.02 29.12 -75.55
C VAL A 271 13.92 30.17 -75.58
N GLU A 272 12.71 29.74 -75.24
CA GLU A 272 11.55 30.60 -75.04
C GLU A 272 11.25 30.66 -73.54
N ARG A 273 10.37 31.57 -73.10
CA ARG A 273 10.00 31.69 -71.67
C ARG A 273 9.48 30.38 -71.07
N ASP A 274 9.03 29.44 -71.92
CA ASP A 274 8.28 28.25 -71.52
C ASP A 274 9.01 26.92 -71.86
N SER A 275 10.09 26.90 -72.66
CA SER A 275 10.91 25.68 -72.89
C SER A 275 12.31 25.95 -73.48
N SER A 276 13.25 25.02 -73.27
CA SER A 276 14.56 24.98 -73.97
C SER A 276 14.67 23.69 -74.82
N ARG A 277 14.91 23.81 -76.13
CA ARG A 277 14.96 22.66 -77.08
C ARG A 277 16.20 22.73 -77.99
N ILE A 278 16.84 21.58 -78.26
CA ILE A 278 18.03 21.43 -79.15
C ILE A 278 17.67 20.51 -80.33
N TYR A 279 18.01 20.92 -81.56
CA TYR A 279 17.73 20.17 -82.79
C TYR A 279 19.03 19.71 -83.46
N VAL A 280 19.07 18.47 -83.98
CA VAL A 280 20.21 17.95 -84.77
C VAL A 280 19.73 17.27 -86.06
N ASN A 281 20.38 17.57 -87.18
CA ASN A 281 20.14 16.94 -88.47
C ASN A 281 21.28 15.95 -88.77
N ASN A 282 20.97 14.66 -88.97
CA ASN A 282 21.97 13.62 -89.21
C ASN A 282 21.81 13.01 -90.60
N SER A 283 22.75 13.29 -91.50
CA SER A 283 23.31 12.23 -92.33
C SER A 283 24.81 12.11 -92.01
N THR A 284 25.17 10.98 -91.41
CA THR A 284 26.50 10.49 -91.00
C THR A 284 27.13 11.06 -89.71
N LYS A 285 27.38 10.11 -88.78
CA LYS A 285 27.64 10.22 -87.34
C LYS A 285 28.92 11.01 -86.97
N GLY A 286 28.81 11.87 -85.95
CA GLY A 286 29.94 12.50 -85.24
C GLY A 286 29.76 12.45 -83.71
N LEU A 287 30.86 12.25 -82.98
CA LEU A 287 30.95 11.86 -81.58
C LEU A 287 30.53 12.95 -80.57
N LYS A 288 29.47 12.65 -79.80
CA LYS A 288 29.05 13.13 -78.47
C LYS A 288 29.27 14.63 -78.13
N GLY A 289 28.19 15.41 -78.15
CA GLY A 289 28.08 16.71 -77.50
C GLY A 289 26.62 17.06 -77.15
N GLY A 290 26.38 17.51 -75.90
CA GLY A 290 25.12 18.10 -75.41
C GLY A 290 23.94 17.13 -75.24
N PHE A 291 23.81 16.48 -74.07
CA PHE A 291 22.66 15.64 -73.67
C PHE A 291 22.13 14.62 -74.72
N ALA A 292 23.00 14.10 -75.58
CA ALA A 292 22.67 12.97 -76.44
C ALA A 292 22.75 11.67 -75.64
N VAL A 293 21.61 11.07 -75.31
CA VAL A 293 21.60 9.69 -74.83
C VAL A 293 21.57 8.78 -76.07
N GLY A 294 22.71 8.17 -76.37
CA GLY A 294 22.90 7.31 -77.53
C GLY A 294 23.48 5.98 -77.11
N GLY A 295 22.74 4.90 -77.39
CA GLY A 295 23.26 3.54 -77.30
C GLY A 295 24.38 3.34 -78.33
N LEU A 296 25.60 3.14 -77.86
CA LEU A 296 26.73 2.75 -78.70
C LEU A 296 26.64 1.24 -79.00
N THR A 297 25.79 0.83 -79.94
CA THR A 297 25.84 -0.53 -80.49
C THR A 297 25.95 -0.50 -82.01
N SER A 298 26.68 -1.46 -82.56
CA SER A 298 27.01 -1.61 -83.98
C SER A 298 25.87 -2.20 -84.83
N GLY A 299 24.65 -2.31 -84.28
CA GLY A 299 23.48 -2.89 -84.95
C GLY A 299 22.24 -2.01 -84.84
N LYS A 300 21.36 -2.08 -85.84
CA LYS A 300 20.04 -1.41 -85.87
C LYS A 300 19.13 -2.00 -84.78
N ALA A 301 19.25 -1.54 -83.53
CA ALA A 301 18.25 -1.75 -82.50
C ALA A 301 17.19 -0.64 -82.55
N GLY A 302 15.94 -0.96 -82.20
CA GLY A 302 14.79 -0.05 -82.27
C GLY A 302 14.92 1.23 -81.45
N SER A 303 14.08 2.23 -81.74
CA SER A 303 14.10 3.55 -81.10
C SER A 303 14.05 3.45 -79.56
N VAL A 304 15.14 3.84 -78.89
CA VAL A 304 15.22 3.93 -77.43
C VAL A 304 14.97 5.38 -77.01
N ARG A 305 13.90 5.62 -76.22
CA ARG A 305 13.58 6.93 -75.64
C ARG A 305 14.30 7.07 -74.30
N PHE A 306 15.23 8.02 -74.22
CA PHE A 306 16.01 8.27 -73.01
C PHE A 306 15.65 9.58 -72.29
N LEU A 307 14.94 10.49 -72.97
CA LEU A 307 14.44 11.74 -72.43
C LEU A 307 13.12 12.07 -73.13
N ASN A 308 12.04 12.27 -72.38
CA ASN A 308 10.73 12.66 -72.86
C ASN A 308 10.14 13.69 -71.88
N LEU A 309 10.26 14.97 -72.22
CA LEU A 309 9.75 16.09 -71.44
C LEU A 309 8.61 16.75 -72.20
N THR A 310 7.40 16.63 -71.68
CA THR A 310 6.19 17.32 -72.14
C THR A 310 5.67 18.22 -71.02
N PRO A 311 4.80 19.21 -71.30
CA PRO A 311 4.14 19.99 -70.25
C PRO A 311 3.43 19.09 -69.23
N ASP A 312 2.95 17.94 -69.69
CA ASP A 312 2.24 16.97 -68.86
C ASP A 312 3.17 15.97 -68.15
N ASN A 313 4.34 15.59 -68.67
CA ASN A 313 5.18 14.54 -68.06
C ASN A 313 6.69 14.78 -68.24
N TYR A 314 7.48 14.44 -67.23
CA TYR A 314 8.94 14.60 -67.20
C TYR A 314 9.63 13.24 -67.04
N PHE A 315 9.96 12.57 -68.14
CA PHE A 315 10.63 11.25 -68.12
C PHE A 315 12.10 11.35 -68.54
N ILE A 316 13.01 10.93 -67.67
CA ILE A 316 14.46 11.06 -67.82
C ILE A 316 15.10 9.71 -67.47
N GLY A 317 15.67 9.02 -68.45
CA GLY A 317 16.25 7.68 -68.29
C GLY A 317 15.80 6.70 -69.38
N ASP A 318 16.60 5.66 -69.64
CA ASP A 318 16.25 4.64 -70.63
C ASP A 318 14.93 3.96 -70.26
N SER A 319 13.97 3.99 -71.19
CA SER A 319 12.68 3.31 -71.06
C SER A 319 11.83 3.81 -69.86
N ALA A 320 12.12 5.01 -69.34
CA ALA A 320 11.30 5.65 -68.33
C ALA A 320 9.92 6.03 -68.92
N GLY A 321 8.83 5.62 -68.26
CA GLY A 321 7.46 5.89 -68.71
C GLY A 321 7.11 5.31 -70.09
N LEU A 322 7.80 4.26 -70.55
CA LEU A 322 7.76 3.82 -71.95
C LEU A 322 6.35 3.46 -72.43
N LYS A 323 5.55 2.80 -71.57
CA LYS A 323 4.18 2.35 -71.85
C LYS A 323 3.10 3.42 -71.60
N ASN A 324 3.46 4.66 -71.24
CA ASN A 324 2.45 5.67 -70.92
C ASN A 324 1.59 6.01 -72.14
N THR A 325 0.27 5.92 -71.98
CA THR A 325 -0.72 6.20 -73.03
C THR A 325 -1.51 7.48 -72.73
N THR A 326 -2.08 7.60 -71.53
CA THR A 326 -2.98 8.71 -71.14
C THR A 326 -2.65 9.34 -69.79
N GLY A 327 -1.66 8.80 -69.06
CA GLY A 327 -1.25 9.33 -67.76
C GLY A 327 -0.56 10.70 -67.86
N ILE A 328 -0.88 11.60 -66.95
CA ILE A 328 -0.38 12.98 -66.92
C ILE A 328 0.20 13.37 -65.55
N TYR A 329 0.97 14.45 -65.52
CA TYR A 329 1.63 15.04 -64.36
C TYR A 329 2.61 14.10 -63.63
N ASN A 330 3.30 13.24 -64.36
CA ASN A 330 4.28 12.31 -63.80
C ASN A 330 5.73 12.82 -63.95
N LEU A 331 6.58 12.57 -62.95
CA LEU A 331 8.03 12.78 -62.98
C LEU A 331 8.75 11.44 -62.78
N PHE A 332 9.37 10.89 -63.83
CA PHE A 332 10.14 9.64 -63.77
C PHE A 332 11.62 9.90 -64.09
N LEU A 333 12.51 9.59 -63.15
CA LEU A 333 13.95 9.83 -63.26
C LEU A 333 14.74 8.54 -62.92
N GLY A 334 15.25 7.85 -63.93
CA GLY A 334 16.11 6.67 -63.79
C GLY A 334 15.86 5.58 -64.83
N PHE A 335 16.76 4.60 -64.91
CA PHE A 335 16.64 3.46 -65.83
C PHE A 335 15.35 2.67 -65.54
N ARG A 336 14.46 2.55 -66.53
CA ARG A 336 13.17 1.84 -66.46
C ARG A 336 12.24 2.30 -65.33
N SER A 337 12.37 3.55 -64.88
CA SER A 337 11.47 4.12 -63.88
C SER A 337 10.06 4.30 -64.48
N GLY A 338 9.03 3.77 -63.81
CA GLY A 338 7.64 3.82 -64.31
C GLY A 338 7.42 3.13 -65.66
N TYR A 339 8.23 2.12 -65.99
CA TYR A 339 8.23 1.47 -67.32
C TYR A 339 6.84 1.04 -67.81
N ALA A 340 6.06 0.42 -66.93
CA ALA A 340 4.75 -0.14 -67.25
C ALA A 340 3.58 0.84 -67.15
N ASN A 341 3.78 2.09 -66.74
CA ASN A 341 2.69 3.04 -66.49
C ASN A 341 1.91 3.26 -67.78
N THR A 342 0.60 2.96 -67.83
CA THR A 342 -0.25 3.21 -69.00
C THR A 342 -1.18 4.39 -68.80
N THR A 343 -1.78 4.51 -67.62
CA THR A 343 -2.87 5.47 -67.30
C THR A 343 -2.63 6.23 -65.98
N GLY A 344 -1.66 5.79 -65.15
CA GLY A 344 -1.34 6.43 -63.88
C GLY A 344 -0.84 7.87 -64.02
N SER A 345 -1.28 8.73 -63.09
CA SER A 345 -1.08 10.19 -63.12
C SER A 345 -0.62 10.72 -61.77
N ASN A 346 0.04 11.89 -61.77
CA ASN A 346 0.54 12.56 -60.56
C ASN A 346 1.59 11.76 -59.76
N ASN A 347 2.41 10.92 -60.41
CA ASN A 347 3.41 10.10 -59.73
C ASN A 347 4.83 10.70 -59.82
N VAL A 348 5.64 10.54 -58.77
CA VAL A 348 7.07 10.92 -58.73
C VAL A 348 7.90 9.66 -58.49
N PHE A 349 8.59 9.15 -59.52
CA PHE A 349 9.47 7.99 -59.41
C PHE A 349 10.92 8.37 -59.70
N ILE A 350 11.83 8.11 -58.76
CA ILE A 350 13.23 8.48 -58.87
C ILE A 350 14.11 7.30 -58.46
N GLY A 351 14.89 6.76 -59.39
CA GLY A 351 15.80 5.63 -59.16
C GLY A 351 15.76 4.58 -60.26
N ASN A 352 16.63 3.57 -60.13
CA ASN A 352 16.68 2.44 -61.06
C ASN A 352 15.51 1.48 -60.82
N ALA A 353 14.70 1.23 -61.85
CA ALA A 353 13.53 0.35 -61.87
C ALA A 353 12.47 0.68 -60.80
N THR A 354 12.41 1.94 -60.36
CA THR A 354 11.41 2.45 -59.43
C THR A 354 10.02 2.45 -60.08
N GLY A 355 9.01 1.86 -59.43
CA GLY A 355 7.66 1.77 -59.99
C GLY A 355 7.56 0.99 -61.30
N PHE A 356 8.46 0.00 -61.54
CA PHE A 356 8.62 -0.65 -62.84
C PHE A 356 7.31 -1.23 -63.42
N ASN A 357 6.51 -1.91 -62.61
CA ASN A 357 5.22 -2.51 -63.00
C ASN A 357 3.99 -1.64 -62.71
N SER A 358 4.17 -0.39 -62.26
CA SER A 358 3.06 0.52 -61.96
C SER A 358 2.31 0.84 -63.25
N ASP A 359 1.01 0.54 -63.32
CA ASP A 359 0.17 0.59 -64.52
C ASP A 359 -0.83 1.76 -64.48
N SER A 360 -1.68 1.79 -63.44
CA SER A 360 -2.79 2.75 -63.29
C SER A 360 -2.80 3.54 -61.96
N GLY A 361 -1.84 3.29 -61.07
CA GLY A 361 -1.74 3.96 -59.77
C GLY A 361 -1.51 5.48 -59.88
N GLN A 362 -2.03 6.24 -58.92
CA GLN A 362 -1.95 7.71 -58.89
C GLN A 362 -1.36 8.25 -57.58
N TYR A 363 -0.85 9.48 -57.61
CA TYR A 363 -0.36 10.20 -56.42
C TYR A 363 0.75 9.49 -55.63
N ASN A 364 1.54 8.63 -56.28
CA ASN A 364 2.61 7.90 -55.63
C ASN A 364 3.96 8.65 -55.65
N VAL A 365 4.74 8.55 -54.57
CA VAL A 365 6.11 9.07 -54.47
C VAL A 365 7.08 7.93 -54.17
N PHE A 366 7.82 7.48 -55.17
CA PHE A 366 8.81 6.41 -55.05
C PHE A 366 10.24 6.93 -55.27
N LEU A 367 11.14 6.63 -54.34
CA LEU A 367 12.55 7.05 -54.41
C LEU A 367 13.46 5.91 -53.97
N GLY A 368 14.36 5.47 -54.84
CA GLY A 368 15.34 4.41 -54.55
C GLY A 368 15.32 3.30 -55.58
N ASN A 369 16.38 2.48 -55.59
CA ASN A 369 16.48 1.36 -56.51
C ASN A 369 15.40 0.30 -56.17
N GLU A 370 14.56 0.00 -57.16
CA GLU A 370 13.45 -0.97 -57.08
C GLU A 370 12.40 -0.63 -56.00
N ALA A 371 12.31 0.61 -55.56
CA ALA A 371 11.19 1.05 -54.73
C ALA A 371 9.87 0.93 -55.53
N GLY A 372 8.86 0.28 -54.94
CA GLY A 372 7.57 0.05 -55.59
C GLY A 372 7.62 -0.81 -56.88
N PHE A 373 8.62 -1.68 -57.05
CA PHE A 373 8.86 -2.40 -58.31
C PHE A 373 7.63 -3.15 -58.86
N ASN A 374 6.89 -3.86 -58.00
CA ASN A 374 5.68 -4.64 -58.35
C ASN A 374 4.35 -3.96 -57.97
N VAL A 375 4.34 -2.67 -57.65
CA VAL A 375 3.07 -1.91 -57.55
C VAL A 375 2.42 -1.92 -58.93
N THR A 376 1.14 -2.27 -59.05
CA THR A 376 0.39 -2.28 -60.33
C THR A 376 -0.69 -1.19 -60.37
N ALA A 377 -1.58 -1.15 -59.38
CA ALA A 377 -2.71 -0.20 -59.32
C ALA A 377 -2.80 0.61 -58.00
N GLY A 378 -1.89 0.38 -57.05
CA GLY A 378 -1.85 1.09 -55.77
C GLY A 378 -1.66 2.60 -55.95
N SER A 379 -2.42 3.40 -55.20
CA SER A 379 -2.38 4.87 -55.23
C SER A 379 -2.01 5.44 -53.86
N ASP A 380 -1.56 6.69 -53.82
CA ASP A 380 -1.27 7.44 -52.59
C ASP A 380 -0.17 6.82 -51.70
N ASN A 381 0.80 6.11 -52.30
CA ASN A 381 1.91 5.49 -51.57
C ASN A 381 3.18 6.36 -51.56
N VAL A 382 3.90 6.38 -50.44
CA VAL A 382 5.24 7.00 -50.29
C VAL A 382 6.27 5.91 -50.00
N LEU A 383 7.09 5.53 -50.99
CA LEU A 383 8.05 4.42 -50.89
C LEU A 383 9.48 4.91 -51.10
N LEU A 384 10.25 5.06 -50.02
CA LEU A 384 11.58 5.67 -50.05
C LEU A 384 12.65 4.70 -49.51
N GLY A 385 13.54 4.20 -50.36
CA GLY A 385 14.64 3.31 -49.98
C GLY A 385 14.92 2.22 -51.02
N TYR A 386 16.00 1.47 -50.82
CA TYR A 386 16.29 0.27 -51.62
C TYR A 386 15.18 -0.77 -51.38
N GLN A 387 14.46 -1.16 -52.44
CA GLN A 387 13.36 -2.12 -52.41
C GLN A 387 12.24 -1.81 -51.37
N ALA A 388 12.05 -0.54 -51.03
CA ALA A 388 10.92 -0.11 -50.20
C ALA A 388 9.60 -0.40 -50.94
N GLY A 389 8.67 -1.10 -50.29
CA GLY A 389 7.39 -1.50 -50.88
C GLY A 389 7.50 -2.33 -52.17
N TYR A 390 8.55 -3.16 -52.31
CA TYR A 390 8.85 -3.89 -53.55
C TYR A 390 7.65 -4.66 -54.12
N ASN A 391 6.83 -5.31 -53.28
CA ASN A 391 5.63 -6.09 -53.66
C ASN A 391 4.29 -5.46 -53.21
N VAL A 392 4.16 -4.12 -53.20
CA VAL A 392 2.92 -3.38 -52.85
C VAL A 392 1.84 -3.44 -53.96
N THR A 393 1.53 -4.64 -54.48
CA THR A 393 0.66 -4.92 -55.66
C THR A 393 -0.45 -3.88 -55.93
N THR A 394 -1.62 -4.00 -55.31
CA THR A 394 -2.77 -3.09 -55.49
C THR A 394 -3.03 -2.22 -54.26
N ALA A 395 -2.21 -2.32 -53.22
CA ALA A 395 -2.39 -1.60 -51.97
C ALA A 395 -2.10 -0.09 -52.10
N GLY A 396 -2.89 0.73 -51.42
CA GLY A 396 -2.77 2.19 -51.41
C GLY A 396 -2.46 2.77 -50.03
N ASN A 397 -2.25 4.09 -49.97
CA ASN A 397 -2.06 4.85 -48.71
C ASN A 397 -0.93 4.35 -47.79
N ASN A 398 0.10 3.69 -48.33
CA ASN A 398 1.20 3.20 -47.50
C ASN A 398 2.39 4.16 -47.48
N ILE A 399 2.99 4.37 -46.31
CA ILE A 399 4.28 5.04 -46.16
C ILE A 399 5.32 3.97 -45.81
N SER A 400 6.29 3.70 -46.69
CA SER A 400 7.40 2.78 -46.41
C SER A 400 8.73 3.49 -46.65
N ILE A 401 9.47 3.75 -45.58
CA ILE A 401 10.73 4.50 -45.62
C ILE A 401 11.84 3.68 -44.96
N GLY A 402 12.86 3.30 -45.73
CA GLY A 402 13.97 2.48 -45.28
C GLY A 402 14.28 1.36 -46.27
N SER A 403 15.49 0.79 -46.16
CA SER A 403 15.86 -0.38 -46.97
C SER A 403 14.93 -1.55 -46.65
N GLU A 404 14.24 -2.05 -47.67
CA GLU A 404 13.29 -3.17 -47.58
C GLU A 404 12.13 -2.98 -46.59
N ALA A 405 11.79 -1.73 -46.26
CA ALA A 405 10.57 -1.43 -45.50
C ALA A 405 9.33 -1.82 -46.33
N GLY A 406 8.38 -2.55 -45.76
CA GLY A 406 7.17 -3.00 -46.46
C GLY A 406 7.45 -3.90 -47.68
N LYS A 407 8.61 -4.57 -47.75
CA LYS A 407 9.08 -5.25 -48.98
C LYS A 407 8.05 -6.22 -49.55
N ILE A 408 7.45 -7.05 -48.71
CA ILE A 408 6.42 -8.03 -49.08
C ILE A 408 5.10 -7.59 -48.48
N ASN A 409 4.56 -6.46 -48.94
CA ASN A 409 3.27 -5.95 -48.51
C ASN A 409 2.20 -6.15 -49.60
N THR A 410 1.59 -7.34 -49.71
CA THR A 410 0.59 -7.62 -50.75
C THR A 410 -0.81 -7.25 -50.27
N ASN A 411 -1.47 -6.31 -50.95
CA ASN A 411 -2.86 -5.89 -50.72
C ASN A 411 -3.21 -5.21 -49.38
N ASN A 412 -2.26 -4.94 -48.49
CA ASN A 412 -2.51 -4.22 -47.23
C ASN A 412 -2.26 -2.71 -47.37
N SER A 413 -3.32 -1.91 -47.26
CA SER A 413 -3.36 -0.45 -47.42
C SER A 413 -3.42 0.28 -46.08
N ASP A 414 -2.97 1.54 -46.00
CA ASP A 414 -3.03 2.39 -44.79
C ASP A 414 -1.97 2.12 -43.70
N ASN A 415 -0.80 1.58 -44.09
CA ASN A 415 0.29 1.30 -43.15
C ASN A 415 1.41 2.35 -43.14
N ILE A 416 2.08 2.53 -42.01
CA ILE A 416 3.30 3.33 -41.85
C ILE A 416 4.45 2.42 -41.41
N PHE A 417 5.43 2.21 -42.28
CA PHE A 417 6.64 1.42 -42.05
C PHE A 417 7.89 2.31 -42.18
N LEU A 418 8.58 2.57 -41.07
CA LEU A 418 9.76 3.42 -41.03
C LEU A 418 10.94 2.67 -40.38
N GLY A 419 11.97 2.35 -41.15
CA GLY A 419 13.15 1.64 -40.68
C GLY A 419 13.57 0.51 -41.61
N ARG A 420 14.82 0.06 -41.50
CA ARG A 420 15.30 -1.08 -42.28
C ARG A 420 14.48 -2.33 -41.92
N GLN A 421 13.84 -2.92 -42.92
CA GLN A 421 13.00 -4.12 -42.81
C GLN A 421 11.81 -4.00 -41.83
N ALA A 422 11.31 -2.78 -41.58
CA ALA A 422 10.04 -2.60 -40.86
C ALA A 422 8.89 -3.14 -41.73
N GLY A 423 7.99 -3.95 -41.17
CA GLY A 423 6.89 -4.56 -41.91
C GLY A 423 7.33 -5.44 -43.10
N PHE A 424 8.44 -6.17 -42.97
CA PHE A 424 9.06 -6.88 -44.10
C PHE A 424 8.12 -7.91 -44.75
N TYR A 425 7.46 -8.76 -43.94
CA TYR A 425 6.47 -9.75 -44.37
C TYR A 425 5.07 -9.32 -43.96
N HIS A 426 4.27 -8.81 -44.91
CA HIS A 426 2.89 -8.37 -44.69
C HIS A 426 1.96 -8.83 -45.84
N THR A 427 1.55 -10.09 -45.82
CA THR A 427 0.67 -10.69 -46.85
C THR A 427 -0.76 -10.86 -46.33
N GLU A 428 -1.75 -10.65 -47.18
CA GLU A 428 -3.18 -10.84 -46.89
C GLU A 428 -3.50 -12.29 -46.48
N ASP A 429 -4.49 -12.43 -45.60
CA ASP A 429 -5.20 -13.69 -45.36
C ASP A 429 -6.17 -13.97 -46.52
N VAL A 430 -5.81 -14.91 -47.38
CA VAL A 430 -6.62 -15.32 -48.53
C VAL A 430 -7.96 -15.97 -48.15
N ASN A 431 -8.22 -16.23 -46.85
CA ASN A 431 -9.37 -17.00 -46.38
C ASN A 431 -10.38 -16.24 -45.51
N ASN A 432 -10.15 -14.97 -45.13
CA ASN A 432 -11.00 -14.28 -44.16
C ASN A 432 -11.67 -13.01 -44.71
N SER A 433 -12.99 -12.91 -44.48
CA SER A 433 -13.89 -11.84 -44.96
C SER A 433 -13.74 -10.51 -44.22
N ILE A 434 -12.60 -10.24 -43.57
CA ILE A 434 -12.33 -8.98 -42.89
C ILE A 434 -11.65 -8.06 -43.90
N GLY A 435 -12.47 -7.33 -44.64
CA GLY A 435 -12.06 -6.51 -45.77
C GLY A 435 -10.94 -5.50 -45.46
N THR A 436 -9.87 -5.57 -46.24
CA THR A 436 -9.28 -4.45 -47.00
C THR A 436 -9.05 -3.11 -46.30
N TYR A 437 -8.65 -3.06 -45.02
CA TYR A 437 -8.00 -1.89 -44.41
C TYR A 437 -6.99 -2.34 -43.35
N THR A 438 -5.73 -1.91 -43.46
CA THR A 438 -4.65 -2.31 -42.55
C THR A 438 -3.98 -1.10 -41.90
N ASN A 439 -4.20 -0.90 -40.61
CA ASN A 439 -3.79 0.32 -39.91
C ASN A 439 -2.55 0.10 -39.02
N ASN A 440 -1.47 -0.45 -39.58
CA ASN A 440 -0.28 -0.73 -38.79
C ASN A 440 0.74 0.42 -38.81
N ILE A 441 1.31 0.77 -37.66
CA ILE A 441 2.40 1.74 -37.52
C ILE A 441 3.63 1.01 -36.98
N TYR A 442 4.60 0.69 -37.84
CA TYR A 442 5.86 0.06 -37.47
C TYR A 442 7.04 0.99 -37.68
N ILE A 443 7.71 1.36 -36.60
CA ILE A 443 8.84 2.32 -36.61
C ILE A 443 10.03 1.70 -35.88
N GLY A 444 11.10 1.41 -36.60
CA GLY A 444 12.34 0.87 -36.06
C GLY A 444 12.94 -0.24 -36.92
N TYR A 445 14.16 -0.64 -36.59
CA TYR A 445 14.81 -1.77 -37.26
C TYR A 445 14.03 -3.06 -37.00
N GLN A 446 13.52 -3.70 -38.07
CA GLN A 446 12.75 -4.95 -38.00
C GLN A 446 11.51 -4.89 -37.07
N ALA A 447 10.93 -3.71 -36.86
CA ALA A 447 9.64 -3.59 -36.19
C ALA A 447 8.55 -4.29 -37.03
N GLY A 448 7.79 -5.20 -36.42
CA GLY A 448 6.78 -6.00 -37.13
C GLY A 448 7.34 -6.79 -38.33
N TYR A 449 8.54 -7.38 -38.20
CA TYR A 449 9.20 -8.11 -39.30
C TYR A 449 8.32 -9.24 -39.86
N GLY A 450 7.69 -10.02 -38.99
CA GLY A 450 6.72 -11.08 -39.31
C GLY A 450 7.34 -12.38 -39.83
N ASP A 451 6.52 -13.44 -39.90
CA ASP A 451 6.88 -14.74 -40.48
C ASP A 451 6.36 -14.88 -41.94
N PRO A 452 7.15 -15.39 -42.90
CA PRO A 452 6.69 -15.72 -44.25
C PRO A 452 5.43 -16.61 -44.34
N ALA A 453 5.13 -17.42 -43.32
CA ALA A 453 4.11 -18.48 -43.37
C ALA A 453 2.75 -18.13 -42.74
N GLY A 454 2.62 -16.98 -42.05
CA GLY A 454 1.42 -16.64 -41.28
C GLY A 454 0.62 -15.46 -41.83
N GLU A 455 -0.70 -15.52 -41.71
CA GLU A 455 -1.63 -14.39 -41.86
C GLU A 455 -1.23 -13.23 -40.92
N LYS A 456 -1.55 -11.98 -41.28
CA LYS A 456 -0.92 -10.80 -40.67
C LYS A 456 -1.88 -9.91 -39.90
N GLY A 457 -1.38 -9.39 -38.78
CA GLY A 457 -2.13 -8.61 -37.82
C GLY A 457 -2.54 -7.22 -38.30
N VAL A 458 -3.64 -6.70 -37.77
CA VAL A 458 -4.28 -5.42 -38.12
C VAL A 458 -4.26 -4.48 -36.91
N SER A 459 -4.15 -3.17 -37.18
CA SER A 459 -4.27 -2.09 -36.19
C SER A 459 -3.24 -2.14 -35.05
N ASN A 460 -2.01 -2.54 -35.37
CA ASN A 460 -0.91 -2.61 -34.40
C ASN A 460 -0.01 -1.36 -34.48
N VAL A 461 0.47 -0.90 -33.33
CA VAL A 461 1.46 0.18 -33.21
C VAL A 461 2.73 -0.39 -32.60
N PHE A 462 3.76 -0.64 -33.42
CA PHE A 462 5.06 -1.14 -32.99
C PHE A 462 6.15 -0.09 -33.18
N ILE A 463 6.77 0.36 -32.10
CA ILE A 463 7.81 1.39 -32.15
C ILE A 463 9.02 0.92 -31.34
N GLY A 464 10.16 0.73 -31.99
CA GLY A 464 11.38 0.25 -31.35
C GLY A 464 12.17 -0.73 -32.20
N ASN A 465 13.38 -1.04 -31.75
CA ASN A 465 14.21 -2.08 -32.37
C ASN A 465 13.57 -3.45 -32.13
N GLN A 466 13.19 -4.16 -33.19
CA GLN A 466 12.58 -5.50 -33.15
C GLN A 466 11.30 -5.58 -32.28
N SER A 467 10.58 -4.48 -32.10
CA SER A 467 9.28 -4.47 -31.42
C SER A 467 8.25 -5.27 -32.23
N GLY A 468 7.56 -6.23 -31.60
CA GLY A 468 6.58 -7.08 -32.28
C GLY A 468 7.15 -7.94 -33.42
N TYR A 469 8.44 -8.30 -33.35
CA TYR A 469 9.19 -8.95 -34.43
C TYR A 469 8.48 -10.18 -35.02
N SER A 470 7.96 -11.06 -34.16
CA SER A 470 7.36 -12.34 -34.59
C SER A 470 5.86 -12.27 -34.87
N ASN A 471 5.25 -11.07 -34.89
CA ASN A 471 3.79 -10.95 -34.99
C ASN A 471 3.28 -11.56 -36.30
N THR A 472 2.42 -12.56 -36.18
CA THR A 472 1.67 -13.15 -37.28
C THR A 472 0.28 -12.54 -37.24
N THR A 473 -0.71 -13.15 -36.60
CA THR A 473 -2.12 -12.73 -36.66
C THR A 473 -2.56 -11.78 -35.53
N GLY A 474 -1.68 -11.43 -34.60
CA GLY A 474 -2.04 -10.58 -33.45
C GLY A 474 -2.56 -9.19 -33.85
N LEU A 475 -3.70 -8.78 -33.29
CA LEU A 475 -4.42 -7.54 -33.63
C LEU A 475 -4.42 -6.53 -32.48
N ASN A 476 -4.56 -5.24 -32.79
CA ASN A 476 -4.80 -4.16 -31.81
C ASN A 476 -3.76 -4.07 -30.68
N ASN A 477 -2.50 -4.38 -30.96
CA ASN A 477 -1.43 -4.29 -29.97
C ASN A 477 -0.72 -2.93 -30.02
N ILE A 478 -0.41 -2.35 -28.85
CA ILE A 478 0.45 -1.17 -28.71
C ILE A 478 1.76 -1.64 -28.08
N ILE A 479 2.85 -1.67 -28.85
CA ILE A 479 4.15 -2.19 -28.41
C ILE A 479 5.22 -1.13 -28.65
N LEU A 480 5.83 -0.62 -27.58
CA LEU A 480 6.83 0.44 -27.65
C LEU A 480 8.04 0.09 -26.77
N GLY A 481 9.21 -0.09 -27.38
CA GLY A 481 10.45 -0.45 -26.68
C GLY A 481 11.37 -1.34 -27.50
N ASN A 482 12.63 -1.48 -27.08
CA ASN A 482 13.56 -2.45 -27.67
C ASN A 482 13.10 -3.87 -27.33
N LYS A 483 12.87 -4.69 -28.35
CA LYS A 483 12.40 -6.08 -28.25
C LYS A 483 11.13 -6.29 -27.41
N ALA A 484 10.36 -5.23 -27.18
CA ALA A 484 9.04 -5.36 -26.58
C ALA A 484 8.16 -6.25 -27.46
N GLY A 485 7.47 -7.22 -26.86
CA GLY A 485 6.64 -8.20 -27.57
C GLY A 485 7.33 -8.95 -28.71
N PHE A 486 8.65 -9.15 -28.64
CA PHE A 486 9.43 -9.79 -29.71
C PHE A 486 8.85 -11.15 -30.15
N GLY A 487 8.43 -11.97 -29.20
CA GLY A 487 7.86 -13.29 -29.41
C GLY A 487 6.37 -13.31 -29.71
N ASN A 488 5.69 -12.15 -29.77
CA ASN A 488 4.23 -12.11 -30.00
C ASN A 488 3.94 -12.68 -31.38
N THR A 489 3.13 -13.75 -31.45
CA THR A 489 2.73 -14.38 -32.71
C THR A 489 1.25 -14.12 -32.98
N THR A 490 0.36 -14.58 -32.11
CA THR A 490 -1.10 -14.46 -32.27
C THR A 490 -1.76 -13.60 -31.19
N GLY A 491 -1.00 -13.13 -30.19
CA GLY A 491 -1.49 -12.33 -29.09
C GLY A 491 -2.08 -10.99 -29.55
N SER A 492 -3.26 -10.66 -29.05
CA SER A 492 -4.06 -9.50 -29.45
C SER A 492 -4.49 -8.64 -28.26
N ASN A 493 -4.74 -7.35 -28.52
CA ASN A 493 -5.16 -6.35 -27.54
C ASN A 493 -4.17 -6.16 -26.37
N ASN A 494 -2.87 -6.32 -26.62
CA ASN A 494 -1.84 -6.10 -25.60
C ASN A 494 -1.25 -4.68 -25.67
N VAL A 495 -0.98 -4.09 -24.52
CA VAL A 495 -0.17 -2.87 -24.36
C VAL A 495 1.15 -3.27 -23.73
N MET A 496 2.27 -3.08 -24.42
CA MET A 496 3.61 -3.41 -23.95
C MET A 496 4.54 -2.21 -24.13
N LEU A 497 4.96 -1.58 -23.03
CA LEU A 497 5.78 -0.38 -23.03
C LEU A 497 7.00 -0.58 -22.13
N GLY A 498 8.19 -0.66 -22.73
CA GLY A 498 9.45 -0.84 -22.01
C GLY A 498 10.43 -1.73 -22.76
N ASP A 499 11.70 -1.67 -22.40
CA ASP A 499 12.72 -2.60 -22.92
C ASP A 499 12.40 -4.03 -22.46
N LEU A 500 12.33 -4.96 -23.42
CA LEU A 500 12.03 -6.39 -23.22
C LEU A 500 10.66 -6.68 -22.56
N ALA A 501 9.74 -5.70 -22.53
CA ALA A 501 8.39 -5.91 -22.00
C ALA A 501 7.64 -6.97 -22.81
N GLY A 502 7.15 -8.03 -22.15
CA GLY A 502 6.45 -9.13 -22.80
C GLY A 502 7.25 -9.87 -23.88
N ILE A 503 8.58 -9.92 -23.79
CA ILE A 503 9.44 -10.46 -24.86
C ILE A 503 9.05 -11.88 -25.29
N ASN A 504 8.67 -12.75 -24.35
CA ASN A 504 8.27 -14.14 -24.64
C ASN A 504 6.76 -14.33 -24.79
N ASN A 505 5.94 -13.27 -24.78
CA ASN A 505 4.51 -13.41 -25.02
C ASN A 505 4.27 -13.88 -26.44
N THR A 506 3.69 -15.08 -26.61
CA THR A 506 3.41 -15.70 -27.91
C THR A 506 1.96 -15.56 -28.32
N SER A 507 1.02 -15.80 -27.40
CA SER A 507 -0.43 -15.90 -27.67
C SER A 507 -1.31 -15.24 -26.60
N GLY A 508 -0.71 -14.61 -25.58
CA GLY A 508 -1.42 -13.94 -24.50
C GLY A 508 -2.26 -12.77 -25.02
N LEU A 509 -3.46 -12.63 -24.47
CA LEU A 509 -4.44 -11.61 -24.87
C LEU A 509 -4.70 -10.59 -23.75
N ASN A 510 -5.05 -9.36 -24.12
CA ASN A 510 -5.54 -8.33 -23.18
C ASN A 510 -4.56 -8.02 -22.03
N ASN A 511 -3.25 -8.09 -22.25
CA ASN A 511 -2.26 -7.78 -21.23
C ASN A 511 -1.81 -6.31 -21.29
N VAL A 512 -1.52 -5.71 -20.13
CA VAL A 512 -0.89 -4.39 -19.99
C VAL A 512 0.43 -4.56 -19.28
N PHE A 513 1.54 -4.45 -19.99
CA PHE A 513 2.91 -4.56 -19.51
C PHE A 513 3.62 -3.21 -19.65
N LEU A 514 3.94 -2.56 -18.53
CA LEU A 514 4.57 -1.25 -18.49
C LEU A 514 5.80 -1.29 -17.59
N GLY A 515 7.00 -1.27 -18.18
CA GLY A 515 8.28 -1.29 -17.45
C GLY A 515 9.33 -2.15 -18.14
N ASN A 516 10.59 -1.98 -17.75
CA ASN A 516 11.66 -2.86 -18.23
C ASN A 516 11.43 -4.29 -17.70
N ASN A 517 11.47 -5.28 -18.60
CA ASN A 517 11.18 -6.70 -18.36
C ASN A 517 9.81 -7.01 -17.71
N SER A 518 8.82 -6.11 -17.78
CA SER A 518 7.48 -6.44 -17.27
C SER A 518 6.87 -7.57 -18.10
N GLY A 519 6.41 -8.64 -17.46
CA GLY A 519 5.85 -9.83 -18.13
C GLY A 519 6.85 -10.60 -19.01
N TYR A 520 8.14 -10.57 -18.69
CA TYR A 520 9.23 -11.11 -19.53
C TYR A 520 8.98 -12.54 -20.01
N ASN A 521 8.65 -13.48 -19.11
CA ASN A 521 8.41 -14.90 -19.43
C ASN A 521 6.94 -15.27 -19.67
N ASN A 522 6.04 -14.30 -19.84
CA ASN A 522 4.61 -14.59 -20.04
C ASN A 522 4.30 -15.14 -21.43
N GLU A 523 4.37 -16.46 -21.64
CA GLU A 523 4.15 -17.08 -22.96
C GLU A 523 2.71 -17.02 -23.47
N SER A 524 1.72 -17.34 -22.64
CA SER A 524 0.30 -17.46 -23.05
C SER A 524 -0.70 -16.82 -22.07
N GLY A 525 -0.21 -16.26 -20.96
CA GLY A 525 -1.07 -15.65 -19.95
C GLY A 525 -1.81 -14.43 -20.49
N SER A 526 -3.05 -14.26 -20.04
CA SER A 526 -4.01 -13.30 -20.56
C SER A 526 -4.68 -12.49 -19.45
N ALA A 527 -5.15 -11.29 -19.80
CA ALA A 527 -5.82 -10.36 -18.88
C ALA A 527 -4.96 -9.96 -17.66
N ASN A 528 -3.64 -9.86 -17.84
CA ASN A 528 -2.72 -9.43 -16.78
C ASN A 528 -2.37 -7.93 -16.90
N VAL A 529 -2.20 -7.25 -15.77
CA VAL A 529 -1.73 -5.86 -15.69
C VAL A 529 -0.45 -5.83 -14.87
N PHE A 530 0.71 -5.71 -15.52
CA PHE A 530 2.02 -5.60 -14.88
C PHE A 530 2.63 -4.23 -15.12
N ILE A 531 2.84 -3.46 -14.06
CA ILE A 531 3.36 -2.10 -14.11
C ILE A 531 4.53 -1.97 -13.13
N GLY A 532 5.74 -1.79 -13.65
CA GLY A 532 6.97 -1.70 -12.87
C GLY A 532 8.12 -2.49 -13.50
N ASN A 533 9.35 -2.19 -13.09
CA ASN A 533 10.51 -2.97 -13.50
C ASN A 533 10.41 -4.41 -12.96
N ASN A 534 10.56 -5.41 -13.84
CA ASN A 534 10.44 -6.84 -13.55
C ASN A 534 9.08 -7.27 -12.94
N ALA A 535 8.02 -6.45 -13.04
CA ALA A 535 6.69 -6.86 -12.58
C ALA A 535 6.23 -8.09 -13.38
N GLY A 536 5.90 -9.19 -12.69
CA GLY A 536 5.50 -10.46 -13.32
C GLY A 536 6.58 -11.10 -14.21
N PHE A 537 7.88 -10.91 -13.90
CA PHE A 537 9.00 -11.37 -14.72
C PHE A 537 8.94 -12.86 -15.11
N ASP A 538 8.62 -13.74 -14.16
CA ASP A 538 8.73 -15.20 -14.28
C ASP A 538 7.38 -15.92 -14.34
N LEU A 539 6.30 -15.21 -14.71
CA LEU A 539 5.00 -15.83 -14.93
C LEU A 539 4.92 -16.49 -16.30
N ASN A 540 4.60 -17.79 -16.36
CA ASN A 540 4.31 -18.52 -17.60
C ASN A 540 2.84 -19.04 -17.60
N GLY A 541 1.96 -18.35 -18.33
CA GLY A 541 0.59 -18.82 -18.62
C GLY A 541 -0.49 -18.40 -17.63
N GLN A 542 -0.13 -17.71 -16.53
CA GLN A 542 -1.10 -17.24 -15.53
C GLN A 542 -1.95 -16.08 -16.06
N THR A 543 -3.15 -15.93 -15.51
CA THR A 543 -4.17 -15.00 -16.01
C THR A 543 -4.77 -14.15 -14.90
N GLN A 544 -5.34 -13.00 -15.30
CA GLN A 544 -6.13 -12.13 -14.41
C GLN A 544 -5.36 -11.57 -13.20
N ASN A 545 -4.04 -11.41 -13.33
CA ASN A 545 -3.20 -10.86 -12.26
C ASN A 545 -2.97 -9.36 -12.44
N VAL A 546 -2.96 -8.59 -11.35
CA VAL A 546 -2.66 -7.15 -11.32
C VAL A 546 -1.45 -6.91 -10.44
N PHE A 547 -0.27 -6.73 -11.03
CA PHE A 547 1.00 -6.47 -10.33
C PHE A 547 1.51 -5.07 -10.61
N ILE A 548 1.62 -4.24 -9.57
CA ILE A 548 2.00 -2.83 -9.68
C ILE A 548 3.11 -2.50 -8.68
N GLY A 549 4.33 -2.30 -9.16
CA GLY A 549 5.53 -2.05 -8.35
C GLY A 549 6.76 -2.74 -8.92
N ALA A 550 7.95 -2.27 -8.57
CA ALA A 550 9.19 -2.94 -8.96
C ALA A 550 9.27 -4.33 -8.31
N ASN A 551 9.56 -5.36 -9.11
CA ASN A 551 9.58 -6.78 -8.71
C ASN A 551 8.25 -7.31 -8.12
N ALA A 552 7.12 -6.61 -8.31
CA ALA A 552 5.83 -7.11 -7.86
C ALA A 552 5.49 -8.42 -8.59
N GLY A 553 5.26 -9.49 -7.81
CA GLY A 553 5.04 -10.85 -8.33
C GLY A 553 6.17 -11.39 -9.20
N SER A 554 7.41 -10.87 -9.08
CA SER A 554 8.56 -11.48 -9.76
C SER A 554 8.85 -12.85 -9.12
N ASP A 555 9.26 -13.81 -9.93
CA ASP A 555 9.52 -15.20 -9.49
C ASP A 555 8.31 -15.88 -8.83
N ALA A 556 7.10 -15.39 -9.10
CA ALA A 556 5.88 -16.03 -8.66
C ALA A 556 5.61 -17.26 -9.54
N ASN A 557 5.91 -18.46 -9.06
CA ASN A 557 5.69 -19.71 -9.80
C ASN A 557 4.20 -20.13 -9.74
N GLY A 558 3.31 -19.36 -10.39
CA GLY A 558 1.90 -19.70 -10.57
C GLY A 558 0.92 -18.86 -9.76
N GLY A 559 -0.37 -19.00 -10.11
CA GLY A 559 -1.49 -18.31 -9.46
C GLY A 559 -2.25 -17.36 -10.39
N ASN A 560 -3.58 -17.44 -10.36
CA ASN A 560 -4.49 -16.54 -11.08
C ASN A 560 -5.22 -15.60 -10.12
N ASN A 561 -5.78 -14.50 -10.65
CA ASN A 561 -6.64 -13.58 -9.88
C ASN A 561 -5.94 -12.94 -8.67
N ASN A 562 -4.63 -12.72 -8.74
CA ASN A 562 -3.87 -12.07 -7.68
C ASN A 562 -3.72 -10.56 -7.92
N VAL A 563 -3.79 -9.77 -6.86
CA VAL A 563 -3.55 -8.32 -6.87
C VAL A 563 -2.37 -8.01 -5.98
N PHE A 564 -1.20 -7.70 -6.56
CA PHE A 564 0.00 -7.33 -5.82
C PHE A 564 0.38 -5.89 -6.13
N MET A 565 0.44 -5.03 -5.11
CA MET A 565 0.75 -3.61 -5.28
C MET A 565 1.74 -3.15 -4.23
N GLY A 566 2.88 -2.63 -4.68
CA GLY A 566 4.02 -2.27 -3.84
C GLY A 566 5.32 -2.87 -4.38
N VAL A 567 6.45 -2.30 -3.95
CA VAL A 567 7.76 -2.85 -4.29
C VAL A 567 7.90 -4.23 -3.65
N GLN A 568 8.28 -5.24 -4.45
CA GLN A 568 8.46 -6.64 -4.04
C GLN A 568 7.20 -7.32 -3.44
N ALA A 569 6.01 -6.72 -3.61
CA ALA A 569 4.76 -7.34 -3.17
C ALA A 569 4.56 -8.69 -3.88
N GLY A 570 4.38 -9.76 -3.12
CA GLY A 570 4.23 -11.12 -3.65
C GLY A 570 5.43 -11.64 -4.45
N GLN A 571 6.63 -11.04 -4.33
CA GLN A 571 7.83 -11.62 -4.93
C GLN A 571 8.12 -12.99 -4.32
N HIS A 572 8.61 -13.95 -5.12
CA HIS A 572 8.82 -15.35 -4.73
C HIS A 572 7.55 -16.05 -4.22
N HIS A 573 6.36 -15.59 -4.62
CA HIS A 573 5.11 -16.27 -4.27
C HIS A 573 4.96 -17.56 -5.08
N TYR A 574 5.18 -18.70 -4.45
CA TYR A 574 5.06 -20.00 -5.12
C TYR A 574 3.60 -20.45 -5.19
N SER A 575 2.93 -20.28 -6.33
CA SER A 575 1.59 -20.81 -6.62
C SER A 575 0.45 -20.34 -5.70
N GLY A 576 -0.70 -20.03 -6.27
CA GLY A 576 -1.93 -19.81 -5.52
C GLY A 576 -2.75 -18.61 -5.97
N ASP A 577 -4.07 -18.76 -5.85
CA ASP A 577 -5.03 -17.88 -6.47
C ASP A 577 -5.71 -16.96 -5.46
N ASN A 578 -6.24 -15.84 -5.97
CA ASN A 578 -7.13 -14.92 -5.24
C ASN A 578 -6.47 -14.24 -4.02
N ASN A 579 -5.18 -13.92 -4.11
CA ASN A 579 -4.49 -13.16 -3.07
C ASN A 579 -4.51 -11.65 -3.37
N VAL A 580 -4.62 -10.84 -2.32
CA VAL A 580 -4.53 -9.37 -2.40
C VAL A 580 -3.41 -8.90 -1.47
N TYR A 581 -2.26 -8.52 -2.03
CA TYR A 581 -1.12 -8.00 -1.29
C TYR A 581 -0.88 -6.53 -1.64
N LEU A 582 -0.95 -5.64 -0.65
CA LEU A 582 -0.79 -4.20 -0.84
C LEU A 582 0.19 -3.64 0.19
N GLY A 583 1.33 -3.12 -0.26
CA GLY A 583 2.40 -2.62 0.60
C GLY A 583 3.77 -3.07 0.10
N ASN A 584 4.82 -2.37 0.52
CA ASN A 584 6.19 -2.77 0.24
C ASN A 584 6.51 -4.07 1.00
N ASN A 585 7.09 -5.06 0.30
CA ASN A 585 7.31 -6.43 0.80
C ASN A 585 6.07 -7.18 1.32
N ALA A 586 4.86 -6.72 1.02
CA ALA A 586 3.64 -7.41 1.44
C ALA A 586 3.58 -8.81 0.80
N GLY A 587 3.47 -9.86 1.63
CA GLY A 587 3.47 -11.25 1.15
C GLY A 587 4.77 -11.68 0.45
N LEU A 588 5.89 -10.98 0.67
CA LEU A 588 7.19 -11.33 0.09
C LEU A 588 7.62 -12.72 0.58
N GLY A 589 7.76 -13.67 -0.35
CA GLY A 589 8.20 -15.03 -0.09
C GLY A 589 9.72 -15.16 0.04
N ASN A 590 10.18 -16.39 0.26
CA ASN A 590 11.59 -16.77 0.24
C ASN A 590 11.86 -17.62 -1.01
N ASN A 591 12.99 -17.35 -1.68
CA ASN A 591 13.42 -17.94 -2.94
C ASN A 591 13.71 -19.45 -2.92
N THR A 592 13.50 -20.12 -1.79
CA THR A 592 13.74 -21.57 -1.59
C THR A 592 12.46 -22.40 -1.46
N PHE A 593 11.29 -21.77 -1.38
CA PHE A 593 10.05 -22.45 -1.01
C PHE A 593 9.23 -22.91 -2.22
N THR A 594 8.30 -23.87 -2.09
CA THR A 594 7.49 -24.42 -3.20
C THR A 594 6.01 -24.71 -2.86
N GLY A 595 5.43 -24.05 -1.86
CA GLY A 595 4.08 -24.34 -1.38
C GLY A 595 3.02 -23.25 -1.65
N THR A 596 1.73 -23.63 -1.65
CA THR A 596 0.60 -22.82 -2.15
C THR A 596 0.05 -21.84 -1.12
N SER A 597 0.02 -20.53 -1.41
CA SER A 597 -0.70 -19.55 -0.58
C SER A 597 -1.88 -18.95 -1.34
N GLN A 598 -3.10 -19.01 -0.80
CA GLN A 598 -4.35 -18.69 -1.53
C GLN A 598 -5.36 -17.93 -0.67
N ARG A 599 -6.19 -17.09 -1.31
CA ARG A 599 -7.30 -16.38 -0.65
C ARG A 599 -6.87 -15.52 0.54
N ASN A 600 -5.64 -15.00 0.52
CA ASN A 600 -5.12 -14.13 1.59
C ASN A 600 -5.32 -12.66 1.24
N VAL A 601 -5.62 -11.83 2.24
CA VAL A 601 -5.63 -10.36 2.17
C VAL A 601 -4.52 -9.84 3.07
N ILE A 602 -3.49 -9.25 2.49
CA ILE A 602 -2.30 -8.75 3.20
C ILE A 602 -2.09 -7.27 2.87
N LEU A 603 -2.09 -6.41 3.87
CA LEU A 603 -2.01 -4.96 3.71
C LEU A 603 -1.05 -4.33 4.71
N GLY A 604 0.02 -3.70 4.23
CA GLY A 604 1.01 -3.01 5.06
C GLY A 604 2.45 -3.25 4.60
N ASP A 605 3.38 -2.41 5.06
CA ASP A 605 4.81 -2.66 4.85
C ASP A 605 5.27 -3.89 5.64
N ASN A 606 5.95 -4.81 4.96
CA ASN A 606 6.35 -6.14 5.46
C ASN A 606 5.23 -7.01 6.05
N ALA A 607 3.96 -6.64 5.84
CA ALA A 607 2.83 -7.45 6.30
C ALA A 607 2.90 -8.83 5.63
N GLY A 608 2.73 -9.89 6.42
CA GLY A 608 2.76 -11.27 5.93
C GLY A 608 4.06 -11.62 5.19
N LYS A 609 5.19 -10.98 5.54
CA LYS A 609 6.48 -11.37 4.98
C LYS A 609 6.74 -12.84 5.28
N ASN A 610 7.45 -13.50 4.39
CA ASN A 610 7.66 -14.95 4.43
C ASN A 610 6.37 -15.80 4.43
N VAL A 611 5.20 -15.31 4.00
CA VAL A 611 4.00 -16.14 3.90
C VAL A 611 4.20 -17.37 2.99
N ARG A 612 3.85 -18.57 3.47
CA ARG A 612 4.19 -19.89 2.89
C ARG A 612 3.15 -20.94 3.27
N ASN A 613 2.39 -21.52 2.33
CA ASN A 613 1.27 -22.44 2.63
C ASN A 613 0.08 -21.79 3.36
N ALA A 614 -0.01 -20.46 3.36
CA ALA A 614 -1.04 -19.76 4.12
C ALA A 614 -2.33 -19.67 3.30
N THR A 615 -3.47 -19.97 3.92
CA THR A 615 -4.78 -19.89 3.24
C THR A 615 -5.80 -19.13 4.06
N ASP A 616 -6.63 -18.33 3.40
CA ASP A 616 -7.77 -17.65 4.03
C ASP A 616 -7.38 -16.68 5.18
N ASN A 617 -6.20 -16.07 5.12
CA ASN A 617 -5.75 -15.12 6.16
C ASN A 617 -6.09 -13.66 5.81
N VAL A 618 -6.38 -12.85 6.83
CA VAL A 618 -6.48 -11.39 6.76
C VAL A 618 -5.38 -10.79 7.64
N ILE A 619 -4.39 -10.13 7.05
CA ILE A 619 -3.22 -9.57 7.73
C ILE A 619 -3.11 -8.08 7.38
N ILE A 620 -3.24 -7.19 8.36
CA ILE A 620 -3.30 -5.74 8.13
C ILE A 620 -2.47 -5.00 9.17
N GLY A 621 -1.41 -4.32 8.75
CA GLY A 621 -0.53 -3.52 9.61
C GLY A 621 0.95 -3.63 9.24
N HIS A 622 1.76 -2.67 9.67
CA HIS A 622 3.22 -2.72 9.54
C HIS A 622 3.76 -3.93 10.34
N ASP A 623 4.57 -4.78 9.70
CA ASP A 623 5.13 -6.01 10.28
C ASP A 623 4.09 -6.99 10.86
N ALA A 624 2.80 -6.83 10.55
CA ALA A 624 1.77 -7.76 10.97
C ALA A 624 2.05 -9.12 10.32
N GLY A 625 2.16 -10.18 11.11
CA GLY A 625 2.44 -11.51 10.58
C GLY A 625 3.78 -11.65 9.85
N PHE A 626 4.83 -10.93 10.27
CA PHE A 626 6.13 -10.91 9.58
C PHE A 626 6.82 -12.29 9.47
N GLY A 627 6.66 -13.17 10.46
CA GLY A 627 7.25 -14.50 10.53
C GLY A 627 8.78 -14.49 10.56
N ASP A 628 9.38 -14.77 11.73
CA ASP A 628 10.82 -14.70 12.05
C ASP A 628 11.79 -15.51 11.13
N GLY A 629 11.31 -16.37 10.23
CA GLY A 629 12.19 -17.02 9.25
C GLY A 629 11.58 -18.25 8.57
N THR A 630 10.67 -18.94 9.26
CA THR A 630 9.92 -20.10 8.74
C THR A 630 8.63 -19.71 8.02
N GLY A 631 8.11 -18.51 8.29
CA GLY A 631 6.98 -17.93 7.56
C GLY A 631 5.60 -18.39 8.06
N ILE A 632 4.55 -17.60 7.77
CA ILE A 632 3.16 -17.98 8.08
C ILE A 632 2.71 -19.11 7.15
N SER A 633 2.31 -20.23 7.71
CA SER A 633 1.77 -21.43 7.08
C SER A 633 0.40 -21.87 7.58
N GLY A 634 -0.08 -21.27 8.67
CA GLY A 634 -1.44 -21.49 9.14
C GLY A 634 -2.50 -20.78 8.31
N GLY A 635 -3.75 -21.22 8.46
CA GLY A 635 -4.90 -20.67 7.74
C GLY A 635 -5.96 -20.04 8.64
N ALA A 636 -6.87 -19.29 8.01
CA ALA A 636 -8.02 -18.66 8.67
C ALA A 636 -7.68 -17.70 9.82
N ASN A 637 -6.50 -17.06 9.80
CA ASN A 637 -6.12 -16.07 10.81
C ASN A 637 -6.60 -14.66 10.44
N VAL A 638 -7.00 -13.86 11.44
CA VAL A 638 -7.26 -12.43 11.33
C VAL A 638 -6.24 -11.70 12.21
N VAL A 639 -5.29 -11.01 11.59
CA VAL A 639 -4.17 -10.33 12.25
C VAL A 639 -4.21 -8.86 11.86
N ILE A 640 -4.57 -7.97 12.78
CA ILE A 640 -4.80 -6.56 12.51
C ILE A 640 -4.12 -5.69 13.57
N GLY A 641 -3.11 -4.93 13.18
CA GLY A 641 -2.32 -4.07 14.07
C GLY A 641 -0.84 -4.14 13.75
N GLU A 642 -0.10 -3.11 14.16
CA GLU A 642 1.36 -3.10 14.05
C GLU A 642 1.97 -4.26 14.86
N SER A 643 2.80 -5.06 14.20
CA SER A 643 3.46 -6.25 14.77
C SER A 643 2.51 -7.24 15.46
N ALA A 644 1.21 -7.21 15.13
CA ALA A 644 0.28 -8.24 15.57
C ALA A 644 0.71 -9.57 14.95
N GLY A 645 0.74 -10.65 15.75
CA GLY A 645 1.19 -11.96 15.30
C GLY A 645 2.58 -11.96 14.65
N TYR A 646 3.51 -11.09 15.10
CA TYR A 646 4.81 -10.90 14.47
C TYR A 646 5.57 -12.23 14.23
N ASN A 647 5.57 -13.14 15.21
CA ASN A 647 6.22 -14.46 15.11
C ASN A 647 5.30 -15.59 14.62
N LEU A 648 4.11 -15.29 14.08
CA LEU A 648 3.17 -16.31 13.62
C LEU A 648 3.80 -17.23 12.57
N THR A 649 3.88 -18.53 12.87
CA THR A 649 4.41 -19.55 11.95
C THR A 649 3.32 -20.51 11.46
N ASN A 650 2.82 -21.46 12.26
CA ASN A 650 1.85 -22.47 11.83
C ASN A 650 0.50 -22.39 12.55
N GLY A 651 0.32 -21.39 13.42
CA GLY A 651 -0.95 -21.13 14.10
C GLY A 651 -2.11 -20.84 13.14
N SER A 652 -3.27 -21.44 13.39
CA SER A 652 -4.47 -21.33 12.54
C SER A 652 -5.70 -20.90 13.33
N THR A 653 -6.65 -20.25 12.65
CA THR A 653 -7.93 -19.82 13.24
C THR A 653 -7.75 -18.83 14.40
N ASN A 654 -6.69 -18.01 14.39
CA ASN A 654 -6.45 -16.99 15.41
C ASN A 654 -7.06 -15.63 15.01
N VAL A 655 -7.49 -14.85 16.00
CA VAL A 655 -7.91 -13.46 15.85
C VAL A 655 -7.01 -12.60 16.73
N PHE A 656 -6.06 -11.89 16.14
CA PHE A 656 -5.15 -10.94 16.80
C PHE A 656 -5.47 -9.53 16.33
N MET A 657 -5.95 -8.67 17.23
CA MET A 657 -6.34 -7.31 16.90
C MET A 657 -5.80 -6.31 17.93
N GLY A 658 -4.85 -5.47 17.52
CA GLY A 658 -4.16 -4.51 18.38
C GLY A 658 -2.66 -4.51 18.12
N ASN A 659 -1.98 -3.42 18.49
CA ASN A 659 -0.51 -3.38 18.40
C ASN A 659 0.09 -4.46 19.32
N GLU A 660 0.98 -5.26 18.75
CA GLU A 660 1.68 -6.40 19.39
C GLU A 660 0.75 -7.47 19.99
N ALA A 661 -0.52 -7.57 19.54
CA ALA A 661 -1.40 -8.66 19.96
C ALA A 661 -0.88 -10.01 19.43
N GLY A 662 -0.73 -11.00 20.30
CA GLY A 662 -0.19 -12.32 19.93
C GLY A 662 1.24 -12.29 19.37
N TYR A 663 2.06 -11.29 19.74
CA TYR A 663 3.37 -11.03 19.14
C TYR A 663 4.28 -12.27 19.03
N ASN A 664 4.42 -13.05 20.11
CA ASN A 664 5.28 -14.23 20.14
C ASN A 664 4.60 -15.54 19.70
N ASN A 665 3.34 -15.51 19.23
CA ASN A 665 2.62 -16.75 18.93
C ASN A 665 3.28 -17.41 17.73
N GLU A 666 3.90 -18.57 17.92
CA GLU A 666 4.55 -19.34 16.86
C GLU A 666 3.56 -20.34 16.25
N GLY A 667 2.82 -21.06 17.09
CA GLY A 667 1.97 -22.19 16.66
C GLY A 667 0.63 -22.35 17.37
N GLY A 668 0.25 -21.43 18.25
CA GLY A 668 -1.04 -21.49 18.93
C GLY A 668 -2.20 -21.39 17.93
N TYR A 669 -3.32 -22.05 18.22
CA TYR A 669 -4.50 -22.08 17.33
C TYR A 669 -5.79 -21.79 18.09
N ILE A 670 -6.79 -21.25 17.38
CA ILE A 670 -8.12 -20.91 17.94
C ILE A 670 -8.02 -19.86 19.07
N ASN A 671 -7.05 -18.95 19.03
CA ASN A 671 -6.95 -17.88 20.02
C ASN A 671 -7.65 -16.60 19.55
N ASN A 672 -8.21 -15.82 20.48
CA ASN A 672 -8.83 -14.52 20.22
C ASN A 672 -8.22 -13.46 21.15
N PHE A 673 -7.21 -12.74 20.66
CA PHE A 673 -6.48 -11.70 21.38
C PHE A 673 -6.82 -10.33 20.81
N ILE A 674 -7.51 -9.50 21.59
CA ILE A 674 -7.98 -8.17 21.17
C ILE A 674 -7.53 -7.13 22.20
N GLY A 675 -6.63 -6.23 21.81
CA GLY A 675 -6.09 -5.15 22.64
C GLY A 675 -4.59 -4.98 22.46
N TYR A 676 -4.05 -3.87 22.97
CA TYR A 676 -2.60 -3.64 23.03
C TYR A 676 -1.93 -4.77 23.82
N ARG A 677 -1.00 -5.50 23.19
CA ARG A 677 -0.23 -6.60 23.82
C ARG A 677 -1.07 -7.71 24.47
N ALA A 678 -2.31 -7.91 24.03
CA ALA A 678 -3.10 -9.05 24.48
C ALA A 678 -2.42 -10.37 24.01
N GLY A 679 -2.19 -11.31 24.92
CA GLY A 679 -1.51 -12.57 24.60
C GLY A 679 -0.08 -12.43 24.08
N TYR A 680 0.63 -11.34 24.43
CA TYR A 680 1.94 -10.99 23.86
C TYR A 680 2.97 -12.13 23.92
N SER A 681 3.07 -12.83 25.05
CA SER A 681 4.05 -13.90 25.29
C SER A 681 3.56 -15.28 24.88
N ASN A 682 2.38 -15.40 24.28
CA ASN A 682 1.84 -16.68 23.83
C ASN A 682 2.73 -17.30 22.77
N ILE A 683 3.04 -18.59 22.86
CA ILE A 683 3.89 -19.33 21.92
C ILE A 683 3.04 -20.37 21.19
N ASP A 684 2.40 -21.27 21.94
CA ASP A 684 1.67 -22.44 21.43
C ASP A 684 0.32 -22.68 22.12
N GLY A 685 -0.13 -21.75 22.98
CA GLY A 685 -1.42 -21.88 23.68
C GLY A 685 -2.63 -21.96 22.73
N VAL A 686 -3.70 -22.61 23.18
CA VAL A 686 -4.85 -22.98 22.34
C VAL A 686 -6.17 -22.54 22.98
N ASN A 687 -7.11 -22.08 22.16
CA ASN A 687 -8.50 -21.81 22.58
C ASN A 687 -8.60 -20.77 23.72
N ASN A 688 -7.72 -19.76 23.71
CA ASN A 688 -7.75 -18.67 24.68
C ASN A 688 -8.48 -17.44 24.12
N VAL A 689 -9.17 -16.69 24.98
CA VAL A 689 -9.85 -15.44 24.64
C VAL A 689 -9.35 -14.35 25.58
N PHE A 690 -8.46 -13.48 25.08
CA PHE A 690 -7.89 -12.36 25.82
C PHE A 690 -8.35 -11.03 25.23
N ILE A 691 -9.13 -10.26 25.96
CA ILE A 691 -9.72 -9.01 25.46
C ILE A 691 -9.43 -7.88 26.45
N GLY A 692 -8.56 -6.96 26.07
CA GLY A 692 -8.14 -5.82 26.89
C GLY A 692 -6.68 -5.47 26.68
N ASN A 693 -6.28 -4.30 27.17
CA ASN A 693 -4.87 -3.93 27.25
C ASN A 693 -4.13 -4.90 28.18
N GLU A 694 -3.11 -5.58 27.63
CA GLU A 694 -2.23 -6.52 28.32
C GLU A 694 -2.98 -7.67 29.05
N ALA A 695 -4.13 -8.09 28.52
CA ALA A 695 -4.83 -9.28 28.98
C ALA A 695 -4.04 -10.54 28.58
N GLY A 696 -3.77 -11.44 29.53
CA GLY A 696 -2.97 -12.66 29.30
C GLY A 696 -1.55 -12.38 28.76
N TYR A 697 -0.93 -11.28 29.17
CA TYR A 697 0.34 -10.80 28.61
C TYR A 697 1.48 -11.84 28.71
N ALA A 698 1.61 -12.50 29.86
CA ALA A 698 2.66 -13.49 30.13
C ALA A 698 2.30 -14.94 29.72
N SER A 699 1.10 -15.15 29.16
CA SER A 699 0.53 -16.49 28.94
C SER A 699 1.19 -17.23 27.78
N GLN A 700 2.07 -18.22 28.06
CA GLN A 700 2.90 -18.88 27.03
C GLN A 700 2.21 -20.05 26.32
N SER A 701 1.84 -21.10 27.07
CA SER A 701 1.31 -22.39 26.54
C SER A 701 -0.08 -22.75 27.06
N GLU A 702 -0.79 -21.72 27.51
CA GLU A 702 -2.08 -21.85 28.19
C GLU A 702 -3.20 -22.36 27.28
N ASN A 703 -4.20 -23.02 27.87
CA ASN A 703 -5.30 -23.62 27.12
C ASN A 703 -6.67 -23.27 27.73
N GLY A 704 -7.61 -22.80 26.92
CA GLY A 704 -9.01 -22.63 27.33
C GLY A 704 -9.26 -21.51 28.35
N ASN A 705 -8.40 -20.49 28.41
CA ASN A 705 -8.57 -19.36 29.34
C ASN A 705 -9.38 -18.21 28.70
N LEU A 706 -10.26 -17.59 29.49
CA LEU A 706 -11.04 -16.40 29.13
C LEU A 706 -10.61 -15.25 30.04
N MET A 707 -9.92 -14.24 29.51
CA MET A 707 -9.47 -13.07 30.27
C MET A 707 -9.96 -11.79 29.60
N ILE A 708 -10.93 -11.11 30.21
CA ILE A 708 -11.55 -9.91 29.67
C ILE A 708 -11.36 -8.76 30.66
N GLY A 709 -10.60 -7.74 30.27
CA GLY A 709 -10.33 -6.54 31.05
C GLY A 709 -8.91 -6.04 30.89
N ASN A 710 -8.68 -4.79 31.26
CA ASN A 710 -7.34 -4.21 31.32
C ASN A 710 -6.52 -4.95 32.40
N PHE A 711 -5.37 -5.51 32.02
CA PHE A 711 -4.48 -6.32 32.85
C PHE A 711 -5.13 -7.58 33.48
N ALA A 712 -6.19 -8.12 32.88
CA ALA A 712 -6.76 -9.39 33.34
C ALA A 712 -5.77 -10.53 33.07
N GLY A 713 -5.37 -11.27 34.13
CA GLY A 713 -4.40 -12.37 34.05
C GLY A 713 -3.04 -11.99 33.48
N HIS A 714 -2.57 -10.76 33.72
CA HIS A 714 -1.32 -10.23 33.13
C HIS A 714 -0.10 -11.14 33.33
N ASP A 715 0.17 -11.58 34.56
CA ASP A 715 1.35 -12.40 34.91
C ASP A 715 1.08 -13.90 34.86
N HIS A 716 -0.07 -14.32 34.32
CA HIS A 716 -0.43 -15.72 34.14
C HIS A 716 0.50 -16.36 33.13
N ASN A 717 1.22 -17.41 33.52
CA ASN A 717 2.22 -18.06 32.68
C ASN A 717 1.85 -19.51 32.34
N ASP A 718 1.10 -20.19 33.20
CA ASP A 718 0.67 -21.58 33.02
C ASP A 718 -0.68 -21.84 33.73
N GLY A 719 -1.65 -22.35 32.99
CA GLY A 719 -3.00 -22.54 33.52
C GLY A 719 -4.03 -22.97 32.48
N TRP A 720 -5.08 -23.64 32.96
CA TRP A 720 -6.16 -24.19 32.13
C TRP A 720 -7.54 -23.83 32.68
N GLY A 721 -8.45 -23.39 31.80
CA GLY A 721 -9.87 -23.23 32.13
C GLY A 721 -10.21 -22.06 33.06
N ASN A 722 -9.36 -21.04 33.16
CA ASN A 722 -9.61 -19.86 34.00
C ASN A 722 -10.53 -18.85 33.29
N ASN A 723 -11.45 -18.25 34.04
CA ASN A 723 -12.39 -17.22 33.57
C ASN A 723 -12.22 -15.95 34.41
N TYR A 724 -11.50 -14.95 33.89
CA TYR A 724 -11.24 -13.67 34.53
C TYR A 724 -11.99 -12.56 33.80
N PHE A 725 -12.81 -11.80 34.53
CA PHE A 725 -13.55 -10.67 33.98
C PHE A 725 -13.44 -9.44 34.89
N GLY A 726 -12.89 -8.35 34.36
CA GLY A 726 -12.67 -7.08 35.04
C GLY A 726 -11.23 -6.58 34.98
N THR A 727 -11.04 -5.32 35.40
CA THR A 727 -9.71 -4.69 35.42
C THR A 727 -8.86 -5.24 36.57
N TYR A 728 -7.60 -5.61 36.29
CA TYR A 728 -6.63 -6.23 37.21
C TYR A 728 -7.08 -7.56 37.83
N THR A 729 -8.09 -8.21 37.24
CA THR A 729 -8.57 -9.51 37.71
C THR A 729 -7.50 -10.57 37.53
N GLY A 730 -7.10 -11.25 38.62
CA GLY A 730 -6.07 -12.28 38.59
C GLY A 730 -4.70 -11.79 38.08
N ARG A 731 -4.38 -10.49 38.22
CA ARG A 731 -3.17 -9.89 37.62
C ARG A 731 -1.89 -10.65 37.96
N TYR A 732 -1.63 -10.92 39.25
CA TYR A 732 -0.40 -11.57 39.73
C TYR A 732 -0.50 -13.09 39.86
N MET A 733 -1.60 -13.69 39.37
CA MET A 733 -1.74 -15.15 39.31
C MET A 733 -0.74 -15.69 38.31
N THR A 734 0.32 -16.34 38.76
CA THR A 734 1.30 -16.96 37.87
C THR A 734 0.84 -18.33 37.40
N GLN A 735 0.19 -19.11 38.27
CA GLN A 735 -0.36 -20.43 37.94
C GLN A 735 -1.79 -20.61 38.46
N GLY A 736 -2.65 -21.29 37.70
CA GLY A 736 -3.97 -21.66 38.21
C GLY A 736 -4.82 -22.45 37.22
N ILE A 737 -5.72 -23.28 37.74
CA ILE A 737 -6.60 -24.13 36.95
C ILE A 737 -8.05 -23.93 37.40
N ASN A 738 -8.98 -23.79 36.45
CA ASN A 738 -10.44 -23.71 36.68
C ASN A 738 -10.89 -22.62 37.66
N ASN A 739 -10.21 -21.46 37.69
CA ASN A 739 -10.63 -20.35 38.53
C ASN A 739 -11.68 -19.48 37.82
N VAL A 740 -12.66 -18.95 38.55
CA VAL A 740 -13.68 -18.01 38.06
C VAL A 740 -13.61 -16.72 38.87
N PHE A 741 -13.05 -15.66 38.29
CA PHE A 741 -12.90 -14.34 38.92
C PHE A 741 -13.72 -13.28 38.19
N LEU A 742 -14.54 -12.52 38.94
CA LEU A 742 -15.37 -11.45 38.40
C LEU A 742 -15.37 -10.21 39.28
N GLY A 743 -14.97 -9.07 38.70
CA GLY A 743 -14.98 -7.76 39.38
C GLY A 743 -13.67 -7.00 39.20
N ASN A 744 -13.59 -5.81 39.78
CA ASN A 744 -12.37 -5.00 39.74
C ASN A 744 -11.38 -5.44 40.84
N ASN A 745 -10.12 -5.67 40.46
CA ASN A 745 -9.05 -6.21 41.29
C ASN A 745 -9.34 -7.60 41.87
N THR A 746 -10.31 -8.36 41.35
CA THR A 746 -10.67 -9.65 41.94
C THR A 746 -9.54 -10.67 41.80
N GLY A 747 -9.15 -11.31 42.91
CA GLY A 747 -8.06 -12.28 42.93
C GLY A 747 -6.69 -11.72 42.51
N MET A 748 -6.53 -10.38 42.50
CA MET A 748 -5.32 -9.73 41.97
C MET A 748 -4.03 -10.23 42.60
N SER A 749 -4.03 -10.49 43.91
CA SER A 749 -2.86 -10.85 44.71
C SER A 749 -2.72 -12.35 44.98
N LEU A 750 -3.60 -13.18 44.43
CA LEU A 750 -3.42 -14.62 44.48
C LEU A 750 -2.26 -14.98 43.55
N GLY A 751 -1.24 -15.64 44.08
CA GLY A 751 -0.05 -16.01 43.31
C GLY A 751 -0.23 -17.35 42.60
N THR A 752 -0.83 -18.32 43.30
CA THR A 752 -1.23 -19.62 42.75
C THR A 752 -2.54 -20.12 43.38
N GLY A 753 -3.28 -20.98 42.67
CA GLY A 753 -4.51 -21.56 43.21
C GLY A 753 -5.40 -22.19 42.15
N ASN A 754 -6.17 -23.22 42.55
CA ASN A 754 -7.03 -23.97 41.63
C ASN A 754 -8.49 -24.03 42.12
N ASN A 755 -9.43 -24.10 41.17
CA ASN A 755 -10.85 -24.31 41.41
C ASN A 755 -11.49 -23.28 42.36
N ASN A 756 -11.02 -22.03 42.32
CA ASN A 756 -11.60 -20.95 43.11
C ASN A 756 -12.73 -20.24 42.37
N VAL A 757 -13.78 -19.83 43.07
CA VAL A 757 -14.85 -18.96 42.58
C VAL A 757 -14.82 -17.68 43.40
N ILE A 758 -14.33 -16.58 42.83
CA ILE A 758 -14.17 -15.29 43.52
C ILE A 758 -14.93 -14.21 42.76
N LEU A 759 -15.97 -13.65 43.37
CA LEU A 759 -16.88 -12.71 42.73
C LEU A 759 -17.02 -11.46 43.63
N GLY A 760 -16.60 -10.30 43.13
CA GLY A 760 -16.72 -9.02 43.84
C GLY A 760 -15.46 -8.15 43.76
N SER A 761 -15.65 -6.83 43.88
CA SER A 761 -14.52 -5.89 43.82
C SER A 761 -13.62 -6.02 45.05
N TYR A 762 -12.32 -6.12 44.82
CA TYR A 762 -11.28 -6.39 45.83
C TYR A 762 -11.45 -7.72 46.59
N ALA A 763 -12.28 -8.63 46.11
CA ALA A 763 -12.39 -9.97 46.68
C ALA A 763 -11.14 -10.80 46.38
N GLY A 764 -10.60 -11.53 47.35
CA GLY A 764 -9.35 -12.29 47.16
C GLY A 764 -8.11 -11.42 46.86
N THR A 765 -8.15 -10.13 47.18
CA THR A 765 -6.97 -9.22 47.08
C THR A 765 -6.20 -9.22 48.37
N THR A 766 -4.95 -8.76 48.40
CA THR A 766 -4.29 -8.37 49.66
C THR A 766 -3.74 -6.94 49.57
N ASN A 767 -3.28 -6.39 50.69
CA ASN A 767 -2.64 -5.07 50.71
C ASN A 767 -1.14 -5.11 50.39
N ASN A 768 -0.56 -6.30 50.24
CA ASN A 768 0.88 -6.48 50.07
C ASN A 768 1.18 -6.94 48.64
N GLU A 769 1.92 -6.11 47.90
CA GLU A 769 2.40 -6.42 46.55
C GLU A 769 3.44 -7.57 46.53
N ASP A 770 3.98 -7.96 47.70
CA ASP A 770 5.11 -8.90 47.83
C ASP A 770 4.73 -10.31 48.35
N GLY A 771 3.45 -10.58 48.64
CA GLY A 771 3.01 -11.87 49.16
C GLY A 771 2.47 -12.81 48.09
N VAL A 772 3.14 -13.93 47.83
CA VAL A 772 2.57 -15.04 47.03
C VAL A 772 1.59 -15.80 47.92
N TYR A 773 0.30 -15.49 47.82
CA TYR A 773 -0.75 -16.18 48.54
C TYR A 773 -1.23 -17.38 47.73
N THR A 774 -1.43 -18.50 48.41
CA THR A 774 -1.85 -19.78 47.79
C THR A 774 -3.22 -20.17 48.32
N GLY A 775 -4.15 -20.58 47.46
CA GLY A 775 -5.44 -21.08 47.93
C GLY A 775 -6.24 -21.75 46.82
N SER A 776 -6.84 -22.89 47.13
CA SER A 776 -7.63 -23.70 46.21
C SER A 776 -9.00 -24.05 46.78
N TYR A 777 -9.96 -24.33 45.89
CA TYR A 777 -11.32 -24.73 46.25
C TYR A 777 -12.08 -23.71 47.11
N ASN A 778 -11.72 -22.43 47.01
CA ASN A 778 -12.39 -21.37 47.76
C ASN A 778 -13.59 -20.80 47.00
N VAL A 779 -14.68 -20.51 47.71
CA VAL A 779 -15.86 -19.79 47.21
C VAL A 779 -15.96 -18.45 47.95
N VAL A 780 -15.68 -17.35 47.27
CA VAL A 780 -15.61 -16.00 47.85
C VAL A 780 -16.55 -15.06 47.09
N LEU A 781 -17.65 -14.66 47.71
CA LEU A 781 -18.73 -13.88 47.10
C LEU A 781 -18.98 -12.60 47.89
N GLY A 782 -18.61 -11.44 47.34
CA GLY A 782 -18.82 -10.13 47.97
C GLY A 782 -17.67 -9.16 47.74
N SER A 783 -17.87 -7.86 47.97
CA SER A 783 -16.76 -6.91 47.92
C SER A 783 -15.87 -7.07 49.15
N ASN A 784 -14.54 -6.96 48.99
CA ASN A 784 -13.53 -7.10 50.06
C ASN A 784 -13.57 -8.43 50.84
N SER A 785 -14.30 -9.44 50.39
CA SER A 785 -14.30 -10.76 51.04
C SER A 785 -13.01 -11.52 50.72
N GLY A 786 -12.54 -12.34 51.66
CA GLY A 786 -11.33 -13.14 51.49
C GLY A 786 -10.06 -12.33 51.23
N LYS A 787 -9.93 -11.12 51.79
CA LYS A 787 -8.80 -10.20 51.53
C LYS A 787 -7.42 -10.70 52.01
N LEU A 788 -7.34 -11.84 52.68
CA LEU A 788 -6.08 -12.47 53.08
C LEU A 788 -6.12 -13.98 52.83
N ILE A 789 -6.91 -14.40 51.83
CA ILE A 789 -7.14 -15.81 51.58
C ILE A 789 -5.84 -16.52 51.20
N ASN A 790 -5.38 -17.39 52.10
CA ASN A 790 -4.14 -18.15 51.98
C ASN A 790 -4.35 -19.65 52.31
N GLY A 791 -5.60 -20.05 52.55
CA GLY A 791 -5.98 -21.43 52.81
C GLY A 791 -6.95 -21.97 51.77
N ASP A 792 -7.22 -23.26 51.89
CA ASP A 792 -8.05 -24.03 50.96
C ASP A 792 -9.47 -24.26 51.53
N ASN A 793 -10.41 -24.63 50.65
CA ASN A 793 -11.76 -25.06 51.01
C ASN A 793 -12.59 -24.04 51.81
N ASN A 794 -12.30 -22.75 51.68
CA ASN A 794 -13.04 -21.72 52.40
C ASN A 794 -14.30 -21.28 51.64
N VAL A 795 -15.36 -20.95 52.37
CA VAL A 795 -16.61 -20.40 51.82
C VAL A 795 -16.91 -19.07 52.52
N PHE A 796 -16.71 -17.96 51.81
CA PHE A 796 -16.94 -16.60 52.29
C PHE A 796 -18.04 -15.93 51.46
N ILE A 797 -19.15 -15.55 52.09
CA ILE A 797 -20.30 -14.95 51.40
C ILE A 797 -20.73 -13.68 52.14
N GLY A 798 -20.70 -12.53 51.49
CA GLY A 798 -21.04 -11.21 52.04
C GLY A 798 -19.92 -10.19 51.88
N ASN A 799 -20.25 -8.90 52.06
CA ASN A 799 -19.25 -7.82 52.03
C ASN A 799 -18.29 -7.97 53.22
N GLY A 800 -16.99 -8.11 52.94
CA GLY A 800 -15.95 -8.28 53.96
C GLY A 800 -15.90 -9.66 54.62
N ALA A 801 -16.69 -10.64 54.16
CA ALA A 801 -16.66 -12.00 54.73
C ALA A 801 -15.26 -12.61 54.66
N GLY A 802 -14.74 -13.12 55.78
CA GLY A 802 -13.42 -13.73 55.86
C GLY A 802 -12.26 -12.79 55.50
N SER A 803 -12.42 -11.46 55.60
CA SER A 803 -11.38 -10.51 55.15
C SER A 803 -10.06 -10.61 55.92
N LEU A 804 -10.09 -11.14 57.14
CA LEU A 804 -8.92 -11.35 58.01
C LEU A 804 -8.56 -12.83 58.17
N GLU A 805 -9.29 -13.73 57.52
CA GLU A 805 -9.08 -15.17 57.64
C GLU A 805 -7.94 -15.62 56.73
N THR A 806 -7.01 -16.39 57.30
CA THR A 806 -5.82 -16.90 56.61
C THR A 806 -5.76 -18.43 56.60
N GLY A 807 -6.62 -19.12 57.33
CA GLY A 807 -6.67 -20.57 57.44
C GLY A 807 -7.50 -21.26 56.35
N SER A 808 -7.59 -22.59 56.45
CA SER A 808 -8.38 -23.45 55.59
C SER A 808 -9.67 -23.93 56.28
N ASP A 809 -10.61 -24.42 55.46
CA ASP A 809 -11.84 -25.09 55.88
C ASP A 809 -12.74 -24.23 56.78
N LYS A 810 -12.84 -22.94 56.42
CA LYS A 810 -13.67 -21.96 57.13
C LYS A 810 -14.93 -21.59 56.34
N LEU A 811 -16.03 -21.33 57.06
CA LEU A 811 -17.26 -20.77 56.52
C LEU A 811 -17.55 -19.43 57.20
N TYR A 812 -17.71 -18.37 56.41
CA TYR A 812 -18.18 -17.07 56.86
C TYR A 812 -19.34 -16.63 55.97
N ILE A 813 -20.54 -16.48 56.54
CA ILE A 813 -21.63 -15.75 55.89
C ILE A 813 -21.88 -14.48 56.69
N GLU A 814 -21.69 -13.33 56.04
CA GLU A 814 -21.78 -12.01 56.66
C GLU A 814 -23.00 -11.23 56.20
N SER A 815 -23.54 -10.42 57.12
CA SER A 815 -24.68 -9.54 56.88
C SER A 815 -24.37 -8.07 57.24
N GLY A 816 -23.18 -7.59 56.88
CA GLY A 816 -22.85 -6.15 56.90
C GLY A 816 -22.59 -5.53 58.29
N GLY A 817 -22.03 -6.30 59.23
CA GLY A 817 -21.61 -5.80 60.54
C GLY A 817 -20.41 -4.83 60.47
N THR A 818 -20.17 -4.08 61.55
CA THR A 818 -19.04 -3.14 61.68
C THR A 818 -17.71 -3.83 62.02
N THR A 819 -17.77 -5.05 62.54
CA THR A 819 -16.62 -5.90 62.88
C THR A 819 -16.79 -7.24 62.15
N LEU A 820 -15.79 -7.60 61.34
CA LEU A 820 -15.81 -8.75 60.45
C LEU A 820 -14.91 -9.84 61.04
N ASP A 821 -15.47 -10.63 61.94
CA ASP A 821 -14.78 -11.70 62.67
C ASP A 821 -15.71 -12.88 62.96
N GLU A 822 -15.13 -14.00 63.37
CA GLU A 822 -15.86 -15.24 63.66
C GLU A 822 -17.02 -15.09 64.67
N THR A 823 -16.94 -14.12 65.59
CA THR A 823 -17.95 -13.90 66.65
C THR A 823 -19.14 -13.10 66.17
N ASN A 824 -18.96 -12.30 65.11
CA ASN A 824 -19.97 -11.40 64.58
C ASN A 824 -20.61 -11.91 63.27
N SER A 825 -20.01 -12.90 62.60
CA SER A 825 -20.57 -13.48 61.37
C SER A 825 -21.93 -14.12 61.60
N LEU A 826 -22.89 -13.92 60.69
CA LEU A 826 -24.23 -14.52 60.78
C LEU A 826 -24.15 -16.05 60.89
N LEU A 827 -23.29 -16.66 60.07
CA LEU A 827 -22.94 -18.07 60.14
C LEU A 827 -21.42 -18.20 60.09
N TYR A 828 -20.86 -18.89 61.08
CA TYR A 828 -19.44 -19.21 61.16
C TYR A 828 -19.26 -20.73 61.19
N GLY A 829 -18.31 -21.24 60.42
CA GLY A 829 -17.91 -22.65 60.48
C GLY A 829 -16.40 -22.77 60.57
N ASP A 830 -15.96 -23.68 61.43
CA ASP A 830 -14.58 -24.14 61.53
C ASP A 830 -14.59 -25.66 61.38
N PHE A 831 -14.46 -26.13 60.14
CA PHE A 831 -14.60 -27.55 59.84
C PHE A 831 -13.41 -28.38 60.33
N ASN A 832 -12.26 -27.74 60.57
CA ASN A 832 -11.12 -28.39 61.23
C ASN A 832 -11.41 -28.78 62.69
N ASN A 833 -12.38 -28.11 63.32
CA ASN A 833 -12.82 -28.38 64.68
C ASN A 833 -14.27 -28.90 64.74
N ASP A 834 -14.80 -29.42 63.61
CA ASP A 834 -16.17 -29.93 63.47
C ASP A 834 -17.24 -28.94 63.98
N MET A 835 -17.01 -27.63 63.80
CA MET A 835 -17.83 -26.59 64.39
C MET A 835 -18.65 -25.85 63.33
N LEU A 836 -19.96 -25.73 63.56
CA LEU A 836 -20.84 -24.79 62.86
C LEU A 836 -21.61 -23.97 63.91
N ARG A 837 -21.45 -22.65 63.86
CA ARG A 837 -22.05 -21.69 64.80
C ARG A 837 -22.93 -20.69 64.05
N ILE A 838 -24.15 -20.51 64.54
CA ILE A 838 -25.08 -19.48 64.08
C ILE A 838 -25.07 -18.36 65.13
N ASN A 839 -24.53 -17.18 64.80
CA ASN A 839 -24.53 -16.03 65.71
C ASN A 839 -25.85 -15.23 65.58
N ALA A 840 -26.97 -15.94 65.55
CA ALA A 840 -28.32 -15.39 65.45
C ALA A 840 -29.36 -16.35 66.05
N ASN A 841 -30.58 -15.86 66.27
CA ASN A 841 -31.69 -16.70 66.73
C ASN A 841 -32.13 -17.65 65.60
N MET A 842 -31.90 -18.96 65.76
CA MET A 842 -32.38 -19.98 64.82
C MET A 842 -33.80 -20.41 65.17
N GLY A 843 -34.75 -20.22 64.25
CA GLY A 843 -36.12 -20.74 64.36
C GLY A 843 -36.37 -21.86 63.35
N ILE A 844 -36.74 -23.06 63.78
CA ILE A 844 -37.14 -24.17 62.89
C ILE A 844 -38.66 -24.35 63.02
N ASN A 845 -39.37 -24.18 61.89
CA ASN A 845 -40.84 -24.04 61.78
C ASN A 845 -41.43 -22.77 62.44
N TYR A 846 -40.86 -21.63 62.05
CA TYR A 846 -41.28 -20.30 62.49
C TYR A 846 -42.66 -19.93 61.89
N ASN A 847 -43.71 -20.00 62.71
CA ASN A 847 -45.02 -19.38 62.43
C ASN A 847 -45.42 -18.39 63.53
N GLY A 848 -44.46 -17.59 64.01
CA GLY A 848 -44.74 -16.31 64.66
C GLY A 848 -45.37 -16.32 66.07
N TYR A 849 -45.52 -17.46 66.75
CA TYR A 849 -46.05 -17.49 68.14
C TYR A 849 -45.03 -18.00 69.16
N SER A 850 -44.98 -17.26 70.27
CA SER A 850 -44.07 -17.35 71.41
C SER A 850 -44.21 -18.65 72.22
N GLY A 851 -43.34 -19.62 71.92
CA GLY A 851 -43.08 -20.79 72.75
C GLY A 851 -41.83 -21.52 72.26
N TYR A 852 -40.74 -21.42 73.03
CA TYR A 852 -39.44 -22.04 72.70
C TYR A 852 -39.47 -23.54 73.03
N GLY A 853 -39.05 -24.42 72.12
CA GLY A 853 -38.85 -25.84 72.46
C GLY A 853 -38.13 -26.63 71.37
N LEU A 854 -37.12 -27.39 71.78
CA LEU A 854 -36.49 -28.47 71.01
C LEU A 854 -37.39 -29.72 71.10
N VAL A 855 -37.83 -30.27 69.96
CA VAL A 855 -38.52 -31.57 69.89
C VAL A 855 -37.55 -32.58 69.28
N VAL A 856 -37.19 -33.62 70.04
CA VAL A 856 -36.38 -34.75 69.54
C VAL A 856 -37.32 -35.93 69.31
N ASP A 857 -37.73 -36.13 68.05
CA ASP A 857 -38.53 -37.29 67.65
C ASP A 857 -37.58 -38.45 67.31
N MET A 858 -37.74 -39.62 67.93
CA MET A 858 -36.95 -40.81 67.59
C MET A 858 -37.71 -41.68 66.59
N PRO A 859 -37.17 -41.96 65.40
CA PRO A 859 -37.77 -42.93 64.48
C PRO A 859 -37.73 -44.34 65.09
N ASP A 860 -38.77 -45.11 64.79
CA ASP A 860 -39.03 -46.46 65.30
C ASP A 860 -37.82 -47.41 65.11
N GLY A 861 -37.42 -48.10 66.18
CA GLY A 861 -36.53 -49.28 66.10
C GLY A 861 -35.17 -49.23 66.82
N GLN A 862 -34.78 -48.16 67.51
CA GLN A 862 -33.52 -48.13 68.30
C GLN A 862 -33.79 -48.35 69.79
N THR A 863 -33.37 -49.50 70.31
CA THR A 863 -33.31 -49.76 71.75
C THR A 863 -32.02 -49.18 72.33
N GLU A 864 -32.19 -48.08 73.08
CA GLU A 864 -31.22 -47.44 73.97
C GLU A 864 -30.27 -46.38 73.38
N THR A 865 -30.80 -45.17 73.17
CA THR A 865 -30.03 -43.92 73.11
C THR A 865 -30.75 -42.82 73.89
N TYR A 866 -30.01 -41.98 74.61
CA TYR A 866 -30.56 -40.84 75.35
C TYR A 866 -31.05 -39.78 74.37
N SER A 867 -32.34 -39.41 74.38
CA SER A 867 -32.88 -38.37 73.48
C SER A 867 -32.42 -36.95 73.83
N VAL A 868 -31.89 -36.74 75.04
CA VAL A 868 -31.10 -35.56 75.45
C VAL A 868 -30.09 -36.02 76.50
N TYR A 869 -28.79 -35.81 76.26
CA TYR A 869 -27.72 -36.04 77.24
C TYR A 869 -27.02 -34.71 77.52
N VAL A 870 -27.10 -34.25 78.76
CA VAL A 870 -26.51 -32.97 79.19
C VAL A 870 -25.41 -33.28 80.20
N PHE A 871 -24.17 -32.89 79.88
CA PHE A 871 -23.07 -32.88 80.85
C PHE A 871 -23.25 -31.69 81.79
N GLY A 872 -23.98 -31.88 82.90
CA GLY A 872 -24.17 -30.85 83.93
C GLY A 872 -25.55 -30.88 84.60
N SER A 873 -25.92 -29.75 85.22
CA SER A 873 -27.24 -29.59 85.85
C SER A 873 -28.30 -29.18 84.84
N ILE A 874 -29.48 -29.81 84.91
CA ILE A 874 -30.65 -29.39 84.14
C ILE A 874 -31.51 -28.52 85.06
N TYR A 875 -31.68 -27.24 84.70
CA TYR A 875 -32.68 -26.38 85.34
C TYR A 875 -34.00 -26.48 84.58
N SER A 876 -34.96 -27.23 85.13
CA SER A 876 -36.31 -27.35 84.57
C SER A 876 -37.32 -26.65 85.47
N SER A 877 -38.16 -25.78 84.88
CA SER A 877 -39.26 -25.12 85.59
C SER A 877 -40.47 -26.04 85.80
N GLY A 878 -40.50 -27.21 85.15
CA GLY A 878 -41.52 -28.23 85.32
C GLY A 878 -41.29 -29.43 84.41
N THR A 879 -41.50 -30.64 84.93
CA THR A 879 -41.48 -31.89 84.16
C THR A 879 -42.88 -32.51 84.15
N TYR A 880 -43.41 -32.84 82.98
CA TYR A 880 -44.65 -33.62 82.83
C TYR A 880 -44.30 -35.02 82.34
N GLU A 881 -44.56 -36.04 83.16
CA GLU A 881 -44.43 -37.44 82.77
C GLU A 881 -45.79 -38.00 82.33
N GLY A 882 -45.87 -38.56 81.12
CA GLY A 882 -47.09 -39.20 80.62
C GLY A 882 -47.47 -40.42 81.46
N SER A 883 -48.57 -40.35 82.20
CA SER A 883 -49.03 -41.42 83.10
C SER A 883 -50.43 -41.96 82.76
N ASP A 884 -50.94 -41.69 81.56
CA ASP A 884 -52.24 -42.21 81.10
C ASP A 884 -52.22 -43.75 81.05
N PRO A 885 -53.26 -44.45 81.57
CA PRO A 885 -53.31 -45.91 81.56
C PRO A 885 -53.22 -46.52 80.14
N ARG A 886 -53.60 -45.79 79.08
CA ARG A 886 -53.45 -46.25 77.68
C ARG A 886 -52.00 -46.40 77.26
N TYR A 887 -51.07 -45.73 77.93
CA TYR A 887 -49.63 -45.85 77.67
C TYR A 887 -48.99 -47.04 78.41
N LYS A 888 -49.75 -47.82 79.19
CA LYS A 888 -49.23 -48.87 80.09
C LYS A 888 -49.91 -50.22 79.81
N LYS A 889 -49.20 -51.33 80.03
CA LYS A 889 -49.71 -52.72 79.99
C LYS A 889 -49.30 -53.45 81.28
N ASN A 890 -50.05 -54.48 81.69
CA ASN A 890 -49.80 -55.29 82.89
C ASN A 890 -49.70 -54.47 84.19
N ILE A 891 -50.75 -53.69 84.50
CA ILE A 891 -50.78 -52.81 85.68
C ILE A 891 -51.17 -53.64 86.91
N GLU A 892 -50.19 -53.94 87.77
CA GLU A 892 -50.37 -54.68 89.03
C GLU A 892 -50.07 -53.80 90.26
N PRO A 893 -50.72 -54.04 91.42
CA PRO A 893 -50.36 -53.36 92.67
C PRO A 893 -48.91 -53.62 93.07
N LEU A 894 -48.21 -52.58 93.56
CA LEU A 894 -46.87 -52.71 94.13
C LEU A 894 -46.88 -53.65 95.34
N ALA A 895 -45.99 -54.65 95.33
CA ALA A 895 -45.74 -55.56 96.45
C ALA A 895 -45.15 -54.79 97.65
N THR A 896 -45.25 -55.37 98.85
CA THR A 896 -44.95 -54.69 100.12
C THR A 896 -43.49 -54.20 100.22
N PRO A 897 -43.20 -52.89 99.98
CA PRO A 897 -41.83 -52.43 99.82
C PRO A 897 -41.23 -51.91 101.12
N LEU A 898 -42.00 -51.84 102.23
CA LEU A 898 -41.54 -51.22 103.48
C LEU A 898 -40.22 -51.83 103.99
N ASP A 899 -40.10 -53.16 104.01
CA ASP A 899 -38.88 -53.86 104.44
C ASP A 899 -37.66 -53.56 103.57
N LYS A 900 -37.87 -53.27 102.29
CA LYS A 900 -36.80 -52.89 101.36
C LYS A 900 -36.43 -51.41 101.52
N ILE A 901 -37.42 -50.53 101.67
CA ILE A 901 -37.19 -49.09 101.88
C ILE A 901 -36.42 -48.85 103.18
N LEU A 902 -36.73 -49.59 104.26
CA LEU A 902 -36.02 -49.47 105.54
C LEU A 902 -34.54 -49.87 105.49
N LYS A 903 -34.11 -50.61 104.45
CA LYS A 903 -32.72 -51.01 104.23
C LYS A 903 -31.93 -49.99 103.41
N LEU A 904 -32.58 -48.99 102.82
CA LEU A 904 -31.90 -47.92 102.11
C LEU A 904 -31.21 -46.99 103.10
N THR A 905 -29.96 -46.64 102.80
CA THR A 905 -29.17 -45.71 103.62
C THR A 905 -29.06 -44.36 102.91
N PRO A 906 -29.72 -43.31 103.39
CA PRO A 906 -29.48 -41.95 102.92
C PRO A 906 -28.06 -41.52 103.29
N VAL A 907 -27.33 -40.98 102.32
CA VAL A 907 -25.94 -40.55 102.48
C VAL A 907 -25.75 -39.09 102.10
N GLN A 908 -24.70 -38.48 102.64
CA GLN A 908 -24.19 -37.19 102.20
C GLN A 908 -22.83 -37.41 101.52
N TYR A 909 -22.61 -36.75 100.39
CA TYR A 909 -21.39 -36.94 99.59
C TYR A 909 -20.99 -35.66 98.86
N GLN A 910 -19.75 -35.60 98.37
CA GLN A 910 -19.26 -34.55 97.47
C GLN A 910 -18.82 -35.21 96.16
N MET A 911 -19.06 -34.53 95.04
CA MET A 911 -18.63 -35.03 93.73
C MET A 911 -17.14 -34.78 93.53
N ASP A 912 -16.41 -35.79 93.04
CA ASP A 912 -14.97 -35.74 92.86
C ASP A 912 -14.61 -35.20 91.46
N ASN A 913 -14.58 -33.87 91.34
CA ASN A 913 -14.18 -33.19 90.10
C ASN A 913 -12.68 -33.32 89.78
N GLN A 914 -11.84 -33.81 90.72
CA GLN A 914 -10.40 -34.04 90.46
C GLN A 914 -10.16 -35.38 89.77
N LYS A 915 -10.93 -36.41 90.14
CA LYS A 915 -10.83 -37.74 89.52
C LYS A 915 -11.54 -37.82 88.16
N PHE A 916 -12.55 -36.98 87.94
CA PHE A 916 -13.35 -36.93 86.72
C PHE A 916 -13.30 -35.53 86.08
N GLU A 917 -12.10 -35.10 85.71
CA GLU A 917 -11.86 -33.81 85.06
C GLU A 917 -12.69 -33.69 83.77
N GLY A 918 -13.44 -32.60 83.64
CA GLY A 918 -14.32 -32.33 82.49
C GLY A 918 -15.82 -32.52 82.74
N ASN A 919 -16.23 -33.22 83.82
CA ASN A 919 -17.64 -33.51 84.07
C ASN A 919 -18.43 -32.39 84.77
N ASN A 920 -17.75 -31.32 85.23
CA ASN A 920 -18.36 -30.13 85.86
C ASN A 920 -19.46 -30.43 86.89
N PHE A 921 -19.22 -31.38 87.80
CA PHE A 921 -20.21 -31.70 88.82
C PHE A 921 -20.40 -30.54 89.82
N PRO A 922 -21.60 -30.39 90.43
CA PRO A 922 -21.88 -29.32 91.39
C PRO A 922 -20.89 -29.33 92.56
N SER A 923 -20.30 -28.17 92.85
CA SER A 923 -19.40 -27.98 94.00
C SER A 923 -20.19 -27.90 95.30
N GLY A 924 -19.81 -28.69 96.31
CA GLY A 924 -20.43 -28.68 97.64
C GLY A 924 -21.10 -30.00 98.02
N GLN A 925 -21.62 -30.04 99.25
CA GLN A 925 -22.20 -31.25 99.83
C GLN A 925 -23.58 -31.54 99.24
N GLN A 926 -23.74 -32.76 98.70
CA GLN A 926 -24.97 -33.29 98.13
C GLN A 926 -25.57 -34.33 99.08
N VAL A 927 -26.87 -34.58 98.95
CA VAL A 927 -27.59 -35.64 99.66
C VAL A 927 -28.24 -36.58 98.67
N GLY A 928 -28.26 -37.87 98.96
CA GLY A 928 -28.88 -38.85 98.08
C GLY A 928 -28.69 -40.28 98.53
N LEU A 929 -28.81 -41.20 97.59
CA LEU A 929 -28.62 -42.63 97.75
C LEU A 929 -27.45 -43.08 96.87
N ILE A 930 -26.76 -44.14 97.27
CA ILE A 930 -25.75 -44.79 96.44
C ILE A 930 -26.45 -45.70 95.44
N ALA A 931 -26.15 -45.55 94.15
CA ALA A 931 -26.85 -46.25 93.07
C ALA A 931 -26.70 -47.77 93.17
N GLN A 932 -25.51 -48.24 93.55
CA GLN A 932 -25.22 -49.66 93.74
C GLN A 932 -26.05 -50.26 94.88
N ASP A 933 -26.28 -49.51 95.97
CA ASP A 933 -27.10 -49.98 97.08
C ASP A 933 -28.59 -50.06 96.67
N VAL A 934 -29.08 -49.04 95.96
CA VAL A 934 -30.45 -49.04 95.43
C VAL A 934 -30.68 -50.19 94.46
N GLU A 935 -29.72 -50.47 93.58
CA GLU A 935 -29.83 -51.54 92.59
C GLU A 935 -30.01 -52.93 93.22
N THR A 936 -29.40 -53.19 94.39
CA THR A 936 -29.58 -54.49 95.07
C THR A 936 -31.00 -54.74 95.55
N LEU A 937 -31.74 -53.67 95.86
CA LEU A 937 -33.09 -53.75 96.43
C LEU A 937 -34.18 -53.47 95.38
N PHE A 938 -33.88 -52.54 94.46
CA PHE A 938 -34.72 -51.99 93.40
C PHE A 938 -33.90 -51.81 92.09
N PRO A 939 -33.48 -52.92 91.45
CA PRO A 939 -32.66 -52.87 90.23
C PRO A 939 -33.33 -52.10 89.09
N GLU A 940 -34.66 -52.10 89.03
CA GLU A 940 -35.46 -51.38 88.04
C GLU A 940 -35.35 -49.84 88.12
N LEU A 941 -34.84 -49.30 89.24
CA LEU A 941 -34.68 -47.87 89.45
C LEU A 941 -33.28 -47.36 89.08
N VAL A 942 -32.38 -48.27 88.72
CA VAL A 942 -30.99 -47.95 88.43
C VAL A 942 -30.67 -48.31 86.98
N LYS A 943 -30.02 -47.38 86.28
CA LYS A 943 -29.53 -47.62 84.92
C LYS A 943 -28.01 -47.50 84.91
N SER A 944 -27.36 -48.46 84.26
CA SER A 944 -25.92 -48.40 84.02
C SER A 944 -25.65 -47.86 82.62
N ASP A 945 -24.63 -47.04 82.46
CA ASP A 945 -24.10 -46.68 81.15
C ASP A 945 -23.15 -47.77 80.60
N LYS A 946 -22.57 -47.52 79.42
CA LYS A 946 -21.67 -48.46 78.74
C LYS A 946 -20.34 -48.68 79.48
N GLU A 947 -19.96 -47.75 80.36
CA GLU A 947 -18.73 -47.80 81.14
C GLU A 947 -18.96 -48.38 82.54
N GLY A 948 -20.22 -48.65 82.90
CA GLY A 948 -20.63 -49.26 84.16
C GLY A 948 -20.95 -48.25 85.26
N TYR A 949 -20.93 -46.94 84.98
CA TYR A 949 -21.41 -45.94 85.94
C TYR A 949 -22.94 -45.99 86.02
N LYS A 950 -23.46 -45.79 87.24
CA LYS A 950 -24.86 -46.04 87.57
C LYS A 950 -25.58 -44.76 87.95
N ALA A 951 -26.77 -44.58 87.41
CA ALA A 951 -27.66 -43.46 87.72
C ALA A 951 -28.99 -43.99 88.30
N ILE A 952 -29.56 -43.23 89.24
CA ILE A 952 -30.83 -43.56 89.91
C ILE A 952 -31.95 -42.69 89.35
N ASN A 953 -33.10 -43.30 89.06
CA ASN A 953 -34.33 -42.54 88.82
C ASN A 953 -35.04 -42.22 90.14
N TYR A 954 -34.66 -41.09 90.76
CA TYR A 954 -35.23 -40.64 92.03
C TYR A 954 -36.75 -40.42 91.97
N ALA A 955 -37.29 -39.94 90.84
CA ALA A 955 -38.72 -39.69 90.70
C ALA A 955 -39.55 -40.98 90.89
N LYS A 956 -39.04 -42.10 90.36
CA LYS A 956 -39.70 -43.42 90.44
C LYS A 956 -39.55 -44.12 91.80
N ILE A 957 -38.80 -43.58 92.75
CA ILE A 957 -38.80 -44.05 94.15
C ILE A 957 -40.10 -43.63 94.86
N THR A 958 -40.71 -42.51 94.45
CA THR A 958 -41.90 -41.93 95.10
C THR A 958 -43.07 -42.91 95.25
N PRO A 959 -43.48 -43.68 94.21
CA PRO A 959 -44.53 -44.69 94.35
C PRO A 959 -44.23 -45.79 95.38
N TYR A 960 -42.97 -46.21 95.52
CA TYR A 960 -42.55 -47.18 96.54
C TYR A 960 -42.64 -46.59 97.94
N LEU A 961 -42.27 -45.32 98.12
CA LEU A 961 -42.42 -44.60 99.39
C LEU A 961 -43.90 -44.43 99.78
N ILE A 962 -44.78 -44.12 98.81
CA ILE A 962 -46.23 -44.04 99.05
C ILE A 962 -46.76 -45.39 99.56
N LYS A 963 -46.38 -46.49 98.91
CA LYS A 963 -46.84 -47.83 99.30
C LYS A 963 -46.28 -48.24 100.68
N ALA A 964 -45.01 -47.95 100.96
CA ALA A 964 -44.40 -48.19 102.27
C ALA A 964 -45.10 -47.39 103.39
N LEU A 965 -45.51 -46.14 103.13
CA LEU A 965 -46.30 -45.34 104.07
C LEU A 965 -47.70 -45.93 104.32
N GLN A 966 -48.37 -46.44 103.27
CA GLN A 966 -49.66 -47.12 103.42
C GLN A 966 -49.54 -48.38 104.31
N GLU A 967 -48.46 -49.16 104.14
CA GLU A 967 -48.15 -50.31 105.00
C GLU A 967 -47.89 -49.90 106.45
N GLN A 968 -47.07 -48.88 106.66
CA GLN A 968 -46.81 -48.34 107.99
C GLN A 968 -48.13 -47.91 108.68
N GLN A 969 -49.03 -47.26 107.93
CA GLN A 969 -50.32 -46.83 108.47
C GLN A 969 -51.25 -48.01 108.81
N GLN A 970 -51.17 -49.11 108.05
CA GLN A 970 -51.90 -50.35 108.32
C GLN A 970 -51.38 -51.05 109.59
N LEU A 971 -50.06 -51.16 109.76
CA LEU A 971 -49.44 -51.68 110.99
C LEU A 971 -49.84 -50.88 112.23
N ILE A 972 -49.88 -49.54 112.13
CA ILE A 972 -50.36 -48.66 113.21
C ILE A 972 -51.83 -48.96 113.56
N LYS A 973 -52.66 -49.28 112.57
CA LYS A 973 -54.09 -49.61 112.79
C LYS A 973 -54.26 -50.98 113.46
N GLU A 974 -53.44 -51.95 113.08
CA GLU A 974 -53.39 -53.28 113.70
C GLU A 974 -52.92 -53.19 115.16
N MET A 975 -51.83 -52.46 115.44
CA MET A 975 -51.37 -52.19 116.82
C MET A 975 -52.45 -51.53 117.69
N LYS A 976 -53.21 -50.57 117.15
CA LYS A 976 -54.33 -49.93 117.87
C LYS A 976 -55.47 -50.89 118.18
N THR A 977 -55.69 -51.90 117.34
CA THR A 977 -56.75 -52.90 117.53
C THR A 977 -56.34 -53.92 118.58
N GLU A 978 -55.08 -54.34 118.59
CA GLU A 978 -54.49 -55.22 119.60
C GLU A 978 -54.47 -54.57 121.00
N LEU A 979 -54.16 -53.27 121.08
CA LEU A 979 -54.24 -52.51 122.32
C LEU A 979 -55.66 -52.53 122.93
N LYS A 980 -56.68 -52.42 122.08
CA LYS A 980 -58.09 -52.43 122.51
C LYS A 980 -58.52 -53.81 123.04
N ALA A 981 -58.00 -54.89 122.47
CA ALA A 981 -58.25 -56.25 122.94
C ALA A 981 -57.57 -56.52 124.30
N GLN A 982 -56.37 -55.97 124.54
CA GLN A 982 -55.71 -56.04 125.84
C GLN A 982 -56.46 -55.26 126.94
N ASP A 983 -57.06 -54.11 126.61
CA ASP A 983 -57.87 -53.36 127.56
C ASP A 983 -59.13 -54.14 127.99
N GLU A 984 -59.79 -54.86 127.07
CA GLU A 984 -60.94 -55.72 127.38
C GLU A 984 -60.54 -56.94 128.24
N GLU A 985 -59.36 -57.53 128.02
CA GLU A 985 -58.84 -58.64 128.84
C GLU A 985 -58.51 -58.18 130.27
N ASN A 986 -57.96 -56.96 130.42
CA ASN A 986 -57.66 -56.37 131.73
C ASN A 986 -58.92 -56.08 132.56
N GLU A 987 -60.02 -55.66 131.94
CA GLU A 987 -61.30 -55.46 132.65
C GLU A 987 -61.89 -56.80 133.14
N ILE A 988 -61.80 -57.87 132.35
CA ILE A 988 -62.21 -59.23 132.76
C ILE A 988 -61.34 -59.75 133.92
N LEU A 989 -60.05 -59.42 133.93
CA LEU A 989 -59.14 -59.76 135.04
C LEU A 989 -59.48 -59.00 136.34
N LYS A 990 -59.85 -57.72 136.25
CA LYS A 990 -60.33 -56.94 137.40
C LYS A 990 -61.60 -57.54 138.00
N GLU A 991 -62.57 -57.92 137.18
CA GLU A 991 -63.83 -58.55 137.61
C GLU A 991 -63.60 -59.90 138.32
N LYS A 992 -62.60 -60.68 137.88
CA LYS A 992 -62.17 -61.92 138.54
C LYS A 992 -61.46 -61.68 139.86
N ILE A 993 -60.66 -60.62 139.96
CA ILE A 993 -59.99 -60.22 141.21
C ILE A 993 -61.01 -59.76 142.25
N GLU A 994 -62.05 -59.03 141.86
CA GLU A 994 -63.14 -58.60 142.75
C GLU A 994 -63.93 -59.79 143.33
N LYS A 995 -64.25 -60.79 142.49
CA LYS A 995 -64.88 -62.05 142.96
C LYS A 995 -63.99 -62.86 143.90
N ILE A 996 -62.67 -62.84 143.71
CA ILE A 996 -61.71 -63.49 144.63
C ILE A 996 -61.67 -62.74 145.98
N TYR A 997 -61.74 -61.40 145.98
CA TYR A 997 -61.85 -60.60 147.21
C TYR A 997 -63.16 -60.88 147.97
N GLU A 998 -64.28 -61.09 147.28
CA GLU A 998 -65.55 -61.47 147.91
C GLU A 998 -65.52 -62.90 148.52
N MET A 999 -64.80 -63.84 147.90
CA MET A 999 -64.65 -65.21 148.39
C MET A 999 -63.69 -65.33 149.60
N LEU A 1000 -62.71 -64.42 149.74
CA LEU A 1000 -61.76 -64.40 150.87
C LEU A 1000 -62.33 -63.79 152.17
N ASN A 1001 -63.47 -63.08 152.10
CA ASN A 1001 -64.11 -62.44 153.26
C ASN A 1001 -65.23 -63.29 153.93
N LYS A 1002 -65.45 -64.53 153.48
CA LYS A 1002 -66.33 -65.51 154.13
C LYS A 1002 -65.53 -66.75 154.47
N GLN A 1003 -64.92 -66.74 155.66
CA GLN A 1003 -64.20 -67.87 156.28
C GLN A 1003 -65.07 -69.13 156.37
#